data_AF-A0A661LW81-F1
#
_entry.id   AF-A0A661LW81-F1
#
_cell.length_a   1.000
_cell.length_b   1.000
_cell.length_c   1.000
_cell.angle_alpha   90.00
_cell.angle_beta   90.00
_cell.angle_gamma   90.00
#
_symmetry.space_group_name_H-M   'P 1'
#
loop_
_entity.id
_entity.type
_entity.pdbx_description
1 polymer ?
#
loop_
_entity_poly.entity_id
_entity_poly.type
_entity_poly.pdbx_seq_one_letter_code
_entity_poly.pdbx_strand_id
1 'polypeptide(L)'
;MMPFKKSIPGWSIGLILTLLFITMFVTGLGDFTDVIEKKTFDLRSRLSASGERNPDIEIVVIDDEDLAEIGRFPWPRNILAKAVHNLAMAGAKVIALDIMLNEPEESSGLKTIRELKKTYAELDLKNKDSSAKTFYKLLNKAEADLDNDTKLAEAFKKAGNIVLPIYFDTRSAGRDDEVPDYIAKNSYKIIHGLKDEWATSSIMWLSKIKPLLPSFANSVAGIGHINLFPDDDGSTRTQIHAIGYLENTFVPSFPIAIVKTFKGLDYNQIRLILGEEIDIKVTPSKTVKIPATDFNMPTLIKWNEGPGVAFHMTPFRKVLKKEFQTSLFRDKIVILGPTAPGIGDRFVTPISSSLPGVEIIANSVSNILREEFFMRPQWTSFLELGIILLFGLYISFLLPRLKAGTGAIITLILLLSYGTAGTILFFRSNIWLKITPQLVLLILGYILVVSRNFFITERTKEKVEADSVETNKALGLSFQQQGMLDLAFEKFRKCPTDEPGVKDLLYNLGLDYERKRQFNKSLSTYNMIIEDGSDFKDLGERIPKLKGAETTMIFGTSAGHPGDIGTAINGLDTKPTLGRYEISGELGRGAMGIVYKGEDPTIHRTVAIKTLRLSEFEEGELTDIKERFFREAESAGLLNHPNIVSIYDAGEEHDLAYIAMEYLHGEDLVKYTHKGKLFPLRDVLNIITQVADALDYAHKNNVVHRDIKPANIMLLKDTDKIKVTDFGIARITSSSKTKTGVVLGTPSYMSPEQVSGKKLDGRSDIFSLGVVLFEMLTGQKPFVSEDMTSLMFQIAKEKHPSARKFNPKIPLIVEKVIDKALIKDVNQRYQNAGLMSEHLRKIIDRIDQLRMKKASKE
;
A
#
# COMPACT_ATOMS: atom_id res chain seq x y z
N MET A 1 44.44 -14.77 -18.88
CA MET A 1 43.14 -14.11 -18.65
C MET A 1 42.94 -13.06 -19.74
N MET A 2 42.06 -13.34 -20.72
CA MET A 2 41.75 -12.39 -21.80
C MET A 2 40.95 -11.18 -21.26
N PRO A 3 41.17 -9.96 -21.77
CA PRO A 3 40.45 -8.78 -21.31
C PRO A 3 39.08 -8.69 -22.01
N PHE A 4 37.98 -8.84 -21.27
CA PHE A 4 36.65 -8.50 -21.76
C PHE A 4 36.52 -6.97 -21.84
N LYS A 5 36.89 -6.41 -22.99
CA LYS A 5 36.84 -4.98 -23.31
C LYS A 5 35.82 -4.73 -24.43
N LYS A 6 34.52 -4.90 -24.15
CA LYS A 6 33.44 -4.36 -25.01
C LYS A 6 32.35 -3.78 -24.13
N SER A 7 32.22 -2.45 -24.12
CA SER A 7 31.07 -1.79 -23.49
C SER A 7 29.81 -2.25 -24.21
N ILE A 8 28.84 -2.78 -23.47
CA ILE A 8 27.53 -3.17 -24.00
C ILE A 8 26.92 -1.94 -24.72
N PRO A 9 26.58 -2.01 -26.01
CA PRO A 9 26.04 -0.87 -26.76
C PRO A 9 24.74 -0.36 -26.13
N GLY A 10 24.54 0.96 -26.03
CA GLY A 10 23.37 1.54 -25.36
C GLY A 10 22.02 1.07 -25.94
N TRP A 11 21.98 0.76 -27.23
CA TRP A 11 20.79 0.24 -27.91
C TRP A 11 20.41 -1.19 -27.50
N SER A 12 21.38 -2.00 -27.05
CA SER A 12 21.13 -3.40 -26.71
C SER A 12 20.32 -3.57 -25.42
N ILE A 13 20.43 -2.63 -24.47
CA ILE A 13 19.62 -2.64 -23.24
C ILE A 13 18.14 -2.45 -23.59
N GLY A 14 17.83 -1.47 -24.43
CA GLY A 14 16.47 -1.21 -24.89
C GLY A 14 15.87 -2.40 -25.64
N LEU A 15 16.64 -3.05 -26.52
CA LEU A 15 16.17 -4.23 -27.26
C LEU A 15 15.91 -5.43 -26.37
N ILE A 16 16.82 -5.72 -25.42
CA ILE A 16 16.66 -6.83 -24.47
C ILE A 16 15.41 -6.62 -23.61
N LEU A 17 15.24 -5.39 -23.09
CA LEU A 17 14.07 -5.05 -22.27
C LEU A 17 12.78 -5.14 -23.09
N THR A 18 12.78 -4.66 -24.33
CA THR A 18 11.62 -4.74 -25.21
C THR A 18 11.26 -6.19 -25.52
N LEU A 19 12.26 -7.03 -25.84
CA LEU A 19 12.06 -8.45 -26.11
C LEU A 19 11.50 -9.18 -24.88
N LEU A 20 11.96 -8.82 -23.69
CA LEU A 20 11.42 -9.34 -22.43
C LEU A 20 9.94 -8.98 -22.27
N PHE A 21 9.57 -7.71 -22.51
CA PHE A 21 8.16 -7.28 -22.42
C PHE A 21 7.26 -7.90 -23.50
N ILE A 22 7.76 -8.07 -24.73
CA ILE A 22 7.05 -8.81 -25.78
C ILE A 22 6.86 -10.27 -25.37
N THR A 23 7.90 -10.90 -24.81
CA THR A 23 7.82 -12.30 -24.36
C THR A 23 6.80 -12.42 -23.23
N MET A 24 6.81 -11.53 -22.25
CA MET A 24 5.81 -11.48 -21.18
C MET A 24 4.40 -11.27 -21.75
N PHE A 25 4.22 -10.35 -22.70
CA PHE A 25 2.93 -10.08 -23.33
C PHE A 25 2.37 -11.28 -24.09
N VAL A 26 3.19 -11.99 -24.86
CA VAL A 26 2.76 -13.13 -25.69
C VAL A 26 2.57 -14.40 -24.87
N THR A 27 3.42 -14.64 -23.87
CA THR A 27 3.41 -15.91 -23.11
C THR A 27 2.65 -15.82 -21.79
N GLY A 28 2.45 -14.62 -21.25
CA GLY A 28 1.95 -14.40 -19.88
C GLY A 28 2.92 -14.82 -18.76
N LEU A 29 4.07 -15.39 -19.08
CA LEU A 29 5.00 -15.93 -18.09
C LEU A 29 5.74 -14.80 -17.36
N GLY A 30 5.64 -14.81 -16.03
CA GLY A 30 6.28 -13.82 -15.17
C GLY A 30 5.68 -12.42 -15.29
N ASP A 31 4.45 -12.30 -15.83
CA ASP A 31 3.79 -11.00 -16.03
C ASP A 31 3.30 -10.38 -14.70
N PHE A 32 4.22 -9.68 -14.02
CA PHE A 32 3.88 -8.91 -12.83
C PHE A 32 3.04 -7.66 -13.15
N THR A 33 2.96 -7.25 -14.42
CA THR A 33 2.23 -6.03 -14.81
C THR A 33 0.72 -6.24 -14.86
N ASP A 34 0.26 -7.48 -15.09
CA ASP A 34 -1.17 -7.82 -15.09
C ASP A 34 -1.83 -7.60 -13.72
N VAL A 35 -1.10 -7.85 -12.62
CA VAL A 35 -1.58 -7.58 -11.26
C VAL A 35 -1.85 -6.09 -11.06
N ILE A 36 -0.93 -5.24 -11.50
CA ILE A 36 -1.08 -3.79 -11.42
C ILE A 36 -2.22 -3.33 -12.35
N GLU A 37 -2.28 -3.87 -13.57
CA GLU A 37 -3.33 -3.55 -14.54
C GLU A 37 -4.73 -3.87 -13.99
N LYS A 38 -4.94 -5.05 -13.40
CA LYS A 38 -6.20 -5.43 -12.73
C LYS A 38 -6.57 -4.48 -11.58
N LYS A 39 -5.60 -4.05 -10.77
CA LYS A 39 -5.87 -3.04 -9.72
C LYS A 39 -6.21 -1.67 -10.29
N THR A 40 -5.61 -1.28 -11.42
CA THR A 40 -6.02 -0.05 -12.09
C THR A 40 -7.41 -0.16 -12.72
N PHE A 41 -7.77 -1.33 -13.24
CA PHE A 41 -9.13 -1.63 -13.70
C PHE A 41 -10.13 -1.50 -12.56
N ASP A 42 -9.82 -2.07 -11.38
CA ASP A 42 -10.70 -1.98 -10.20
C ASP A 42 -10.95 -0.52 -9.79
N LEU A 43 -9.88 0.26 -9.72
CA LEU A 43 -9.95 1.68 -9.39
C LEU A 43 -10.82 2.46 -10.40
N ARG A 44 -10.57 2.28 -11.71
CA ARG A 44 -11.33 2.98 -12.76
C ARG A 44 -12.79 2.53 -12.80
N SER A 45 -13.04 1.23 -12.62
CA SER A 45 -14.39 0.65 -12.54
C SER A 45 -15.18 1.27 -11.39
N ARG A 46 -14.57 1.38 -10.21
CA ARG A 46 -15.18 2.04 -9.05
C ARG A 46 -15.47 3.52 -9.30
N LEU A 47 -14.59 4.23 -9.99
CA LEU A 47 -14.81 5.64 -10.35
C LEU A 47 -15.92 5.82 -11.41
N SER A 48 -16.13 4.81 -12.27
CA SER A 48 -17.19 4.82 -13.28
C SER A 48 -18.54 4.30 -12.79
N ALA A 49 -18.60 3.76 -11.57
CA ALA A 49 -19.79 3.09 -11.07
C ALA A 49 -20.93 4.10 -10.86
N SER A 50 -22.09 3.83 -11.47
CA SER A 50 -23.27 4.69 -11.34
C SER A 50 -24.02 4.40 -10.03
N GLY A 51 -24.39 5.46 -9.30
CA GLY A 51 -25.32 5.38 -8.17
C GLY A 51 -26.79 5.49 -8.57
N GLU A 52 -27.10 5.65 -9.87
CA GLU A 52 -28.48 5.75 -10.34
C GLU A 52 -29.22 4.43 -10.20
N ARG A 53 -30.40 4.48 -9.58
CA ARG A 53 -31.21 3.29 -9.33
C ARG A 53 -31.72 2.69 -10.64
N ASN A 54 -31.54 1.39 -10.81
CA ASN A 54 -32.12 0.68 -11.94
C ASN A 54 -33.64 0.48 -11.73
N PRO A 55 -34.51 1.03 -12.59
CA PRO A 55 -35.96 0.91 -12.42
C PRO A 55 -36.52 -0.46 -12.82
N ASP A 56 -35.78 -1.26 -13.59
CA ASP A 56 -36.27 -2.53 -14.17
C ASP A 56 -36.02 -3.73 -13.26
N ILE A 57 -35.16 -3.61 -12.25
CA ILE A 57 -34.71 -4.71 -11.39
C ILE A 57 -35.01 -4.37 -9.93
N GLU A 58 -35.67 -5.29 -9.25
CA GLU A 58 -35.95 -5.27 -7.82
C GLU A 58 -35.31 -6.50 -7.17
N ILE A 59 -34.56 -6.31 -6.08
CA ILE A 59 -33.93 -7.42 -5.36
C ILE A 59 -34.75 -7.71 -4.10
N VAL A 60 -35.26 -8.93 -3.98
CA VAL A 60 -35.87 -9.41 -2.73
C VAL A 60 -34.80 -10.12 -1.92
N VAL A 61 -34.38 -9.49 -0.83
CA VAL A 61 -33.25 -9.96 -0.02
C VAL A 61 -33.74 -10.83 1.12
N ILE A 62 -32.98 -11.88 1.45
CA ILE A 62 -33.06 -12.57 2.74
C ILE A 62 -31.95 -12.00 3.61
N ASP A 63 -32.32 -11.10 4.52
CA ASP A 63 -31.41 -10.36 5.43
C ASP A 63 -31.43 -10.93 6.86
N ASP A 64 -30.61 -10.37 7.76
CA ASP A 64 -30.52 -10.83 9.14
C ASP A 64 -31.83 -10.64 9.93
N GLU A 65 -32.63 -9.63 9.58
CA GLU A 65 -33.95 -9.39 10.20
C GLU A 65 -34.98 -10.44 9.76
N ASP A 66 -34.94 -10.86 8.49
CA ASP A 66 -35.76 -11.96 7.99
C ASP A 66 -35.46 -13.27 8.73
N LEU A 67 -34.19 -13.54 9.03
CA LEU A 67 -33.77 -14.73 9.78
C LEU A 67 -34.18 -14.65 11.25
N ALA A 68 -34.14 -13.46 11.84
CA ALA A 68 -34.59 -13.24 13.22
C ALA A 68 -36.10 -13.47 13.36
N GLU A 69 -36.89 -13.07 12.35
CA GLU A 69 -38.36 -13.18 12.40
C GLU A 69 -38.89 -14.56 11.95
N ILE A 70 -38.40 -15.08 10.82
CA ILE A 70 -38.92 -16.30 10.19
C ILE A 70 -38.19 -17.55 10.71
N GLY A 71 -36.95 -17.39 11.17
CA GLY A 71 -36.07 -18.45 11.64
C GLY A 71 -34.92 -18.74 10.68
N ARG A 72 -34.13 -19.77 11.01
CA ARG A 72 -32.92 -20.12 10.24
C ARG A 72 -33.25 -20.62 8.83
N PHE A 73 -32.55 -20.09 7.84
CA PHE A 73 -32.61 -20.56 6.45
C PHE A 73 -31.73 -21.82 6.25
N PRO A 74 -32.11 -22.79 5.38
CA PRO A 74 -33.26 -22.79 4.48
C PRO A 74 -34.60 -23.02 5.19
N TRP A 75 -35.61 -22.25 4.78
CA TRP A 75 -36.99 -22.39 5.26
C TRP A 75 -37.76 -23.49 4.52
N PRO A 76 -38.87 -23.98 5.09
CA PRO A 76 -39.78 -24.88 4.37
C PRO A 76 -40.25 -24.29 3.03
N ARG A 77 -40.30 -25.11 1.96
CA ARG A 77 -40.63 -24.69 0.59
C ARG A 77 -42.00 -24.03 0.46
N ASN A 78 -42.91 -24.28 1.39
CA ASN A 78 -44.21 -23.60 1.41
C ASN A 78 -44.11 -22.09 1.70
N ILE A 79 -43.07 -21.63 2.41
CA ILE A 79 -42.79 -20.22 2.66
C ILE A 79 -42.36 -19.55 1.35
N LEU A 80 -41.46 -20.20 0.61
CA LEU A 80 -41.07 -19.76 -0.74
C LEU A 80 -42.26 -19.76 -1.70
N ALA A 81 -43.13 -20.77 -1.64
CA ALA A 81 -44.32 -20.87 -2.48
C ALA A 81 -45.29 -19.68 -2.25
N LYS A 82 -45.47 -19.26 -0.99
CA LYS A 82 -46.26 -18.06 -0.63
C LYS A 82 -45.62 -16.78 -1.16
N ALA A 83 -44.30 -16.63 -1.02
CA ALA A 83 -43.60 -15.45 -1.54
C ALA A 83 -43.71 -15.36 -3.06
N VAL A 84 -43.49 -16.47 -3.78
CA VAL A 84 -43.67 -16.53 -5.24
C VAL A 84 -45.09 -16.18 -5.64
N HIS A 85 -46.10 -16.71 -4.95
CA HIS A 85 -47.49 -16.35 -5.20
C HIS A 85 -47.75 -14.85 -5.00
N ASN A 86 -47.23 -14.26 -3.92
CA ASN A 86 -47.39 -12.83 -3.64
C ASN A 86 -46.70 -11.95 -4.70
N LEU A 87 -45.50 -12.31 -5.14
CA LEU A 87 -44.77 -11.59 -6.19
C LEU A 87 -45.48 -11.70 -7.56
N ALA A 88 -45.99 -12.89 -7.91
CA ALA A 88 -46.76 -13.08 -9.13
C ALA A 88 -48.05 -12.24 -9.10
N MET A 89 -48.76 -12.22 -7.98
CA MET A 89 -49.94 -11.36 -7.78
C MET A 89 -49.63 -9.86 -7.82
N ALA A 90 -48.40 -9.47 -7.44
CA ALA A 90 -47.94 -8.08 -7.54
C ALA A 90 -47.62 -7.65 -8.99
N GLY A 91 -47.63 -8.59 -9.95
CA GLY A 91 -47.34 -8.33 -11.35
C GLY A 91 -45.86 -8.37 -11.72
N ALA A 92 -45.02 -9.07 -10.94
CA ALA A 92 -43.64 -9.34 -11.31
C ALA A 92 -43.59 -9.99 -12.69
N LYS A 93 -42.78 -9.45 -13.62
CA LYS A 93 -42.68 -9.99 -14.99
C LYS A 93 -41.81 -11.23 -15.04
N VAL A 94 -40.75 -11.27 -14.24
CA VAL A 94 -39.88 -12.44 -14.03
C VAL A 94 -39.57 -12.55 -12.55
N ILE A 95 -39.61 -13.78 -12.02
CA ILE A 95 -39.17 -14.08 -10.65
C ILE A 95 -37.99 -15.04 -10.75
N ALA A 96 -36.79 -14.53 -10.53
CA ALA A 96 -35.55 -15.29 -10.53
C ALA A 96 -35.22 -15.68 -9.08
N LEU A 97 -35.18 -16.97 -8.78
CA LEU A 97 -34.88 -17.45 -7.43
C LEU A 97 -33.40 -17.84 -7.35
N ASP A 98 -32.56 -16.94 -6.84
CA ASP A 98 -31.16 -17.22 -6.52
C ASP A 98 -31.04 -18.06 -5.24
N ILE A 99 -31.58 -19.28 -5.32
CA ILE A 99 -31.61 -20.28 -4.25
C ILE A 99 -31.44 -21.66 -4.90
N MET A 100 -30.52 -22.47 -4.39
CA MET A 100 -30.32 -23.85 -4.86
C MET A 100 -31.44 -24.77 -4.37
N LEU A 101 -32.13 -25.41 -5.32
CA LEU A 101 -33.25 -26.33 -5.09
C LEU A 101 -32.93 -27.74 -5.66
N ASN A 102 -31.75 -28.26 -5.32
CA ASN A 102 -31.21 -29.51 -5.86
C ASN A 102 -31.58 -30.77 -5.06
N GLU A 103 -32.06 -30.62 -3.82
CA GLU A 103 -32.41 -31.73 -2.93
C GLU A 103 -33.89 -31.66 -2.52
N PRO A 104 -34.58 -32.82 -2.40
CA PRO A 104 -35.97 -32.86 -1.96
C PRO A 104 -36.10 -32.47 -0.48
N GLU A 105 -37.16 -31.75 -0.14
CA GLU A 105 -37.47 -31.44 1.26
C GLU A 105 -38.11 -32.66 1.94
N GLU A 106 -37.32 -33.35 2.76
CA GLU A 106 -37.82 -34.48 3.55
C GLU A 106 -37.98 -34.10 5.02
N SER A 107 -39.23 -34.00 5.49
CA SER A 107 -39.53 -33.95 6.93
C SER A 107 -39.72 -35.36 7.51
N SER A 108 -39.42 -35.54 8.80
CA SER A 108 -39.68 -36.81 9.49
C SER A 108 -41.14 -37.24 9.37
N GLY A 109 -42.07 -36.28 9.51
CA GLY A 109 -43.51 -36.52 9.32
C GLY A 109 -43.85 -37.01 7.92
N LEU A 110 -43.28 -36.40 6.86
CA LEU A 110 -43.54 -36.83 5.49
C LEU A 110 -43.03 -38.26 5.22
N LYS A 111 -41.84 -38.61 5.76
CA LYS A 111 -41.31 -39.99 5.69
C LYS A 111 -42.26 -40.98 6.35
N THR A 112 -42.68 -40.70 7.59
CA THR A 112 -43.60 -41.57 8.33
C THR A 112 -44.94 -41.74 7.62
N ILE A 113 -45.51 -40.67 7.05
CA ILE A 113 -46.76 -40.77 6.29
C ILE A 113 -46.59 -41.60 5.02
N ARG A 114 -45.49 -41.42 4.27
CA ARG A 114 -45.19 -42.24 3.08
C ARG A 114 -44.99 -43.71 3.43
N GLU A 115 -44.34 -44.02 4.55
CA GLU A 115 -44.19 -45.37 5.07
C GLU A 115 -45.54 -45.99 5.47
N LEU A 116 -46.36 -45.26 6.24
CA LEU A 116 -47.72 -45.70 6.60
C LEU A 116 -48.58 -45.96 5.36
N LYS A 117 -48.47 -45.12 4.32
CA LYS A 117 -49.16 -45.33 3.04
C LYS A 117 -48.66 -46.59 2.32
N LYS A 118 -47.36 -46.86 2.35
CA LYS A 118 -46.77 -48.07 1.76
C LYS A 118 -47.28 -49.32 2.48
N THR A 119 -47.21 -49.36 3.81
CA THR A 119 -47.73 -50.48 4.61
C THR A 119 -49.24 -50.65 4.40
N TYR A 120 -50.01 -49.56 4.35
CA TYR A 120 -51.44 -49.63 4.04
C TYR A 120 -51.71 -50.27 2.67
N ALA A 121 -50.89 -49.97 1.66
CA ALA A 121 -51.01 -50.54 0.32
C ALA A 121 -50.65 -52.03 0.28
N GLU A 122 -49.60 -52.44 1.01
CA GLU A 122 -49.18 -53.84 1.13
C GLU A 122 -50.24 -54.73 1.81
N LEU A 123 -51.02 -54.16 2.73
CA LEU A 123 -52.09 -54.87 3.44
C LEU A 123 -53.39 -55.05 2.62
N ASP A 124 -53.48 -54.48 1.41
CA ASP A 124 -54.66 -54.49 0.52
C ASP A 124 -55.99 -54.14 1.23
N LEU A 125 -55.93 -53.20 2.18
CA LEU A 125 -57.10 -52.78 2.96
C LEU A 125 -58.11 -51.97 2.14
N LYS A 126 -57.69 -51.47 0.96
CA LYS A 126 -58.45 -50.60 0.06
C LYS A 126 -59.72 -51.26 -0.50
N ASN A 127 -59.72 -52.59 -0.62
CA ASN A 127 -60.83 -53.37 -1.17
C ASN A 127 -61.74 -54.00 -0.09
N LYS A 128 -61.36 -53.92 1.20
CA LYS A 128 -62.00 -54.70 2.27
C LYS A 128 -62.91 -53.89 3.19
N ASP A 129 -62.69 -52.58 3.36
CA ASP A 129 -63.48 -51.77 4.30
C ASP A 129 -63.63 -50.30 3.86
N SER A 130 -64.83 -49.75 4.04
CA SER A 130 -65.16 -48.33 3.82
C SER A 130 -64.42 -47.38 4.79
N SER A 131 -64.15 -47.81 6.01
CA SER A 131 -63.39 -47.06 7.01
C SER A 131 -61.94 -46.93 6.59
N ALA A 132 -61.37 -48.01 6.02
CA ALA A 132 -60.01 -48.03 5.48
C ALA A 132 -59.86 -47.05 4.31
N LYS A 133 -60.85 -46.96 3.40
CA LYS A 133 -60.86 -45.94 2.34
C LYS A 133 -60.85 -44.51 2.91
N THR A 134 -61.57 -44.25 3.99
CA THR A 134 -61.60 -42.94 4.66
C THR A 134 -60.25 -42.63 5.32
N PHE A 135 -59.64 -43.59 5.98
CA PHE A 135 -58.30 -43.45 6.54
C PHE A 135 -57.24 -43.18 5.46
N TYR A 136 -57.31 -43.88 4.33
CA TYR A 136 -56.42 -43.63 3.20
C TYR A 136 -56.60 -42.21 2.61
N LYS A 137 -57.83 -41.68 2.58
CA LYS A 137 -58.07 -40.28 2.20
C LYS A 137 -57.41 -39.30 3.18
N LEU A 138 -57.46 -39.58 4.49
CA LEU A 138 -56.77 -38.78 5.50
C LEU A 138 -55.25 -38.84 5.34
N LEU A 139 -54.68 -40.03 5.07
CA LEU A 139 -53.25 -40.18 4.79
C LEU A 139 -52.83 -39.39 3.54
N ASN A 140 -53.61 -39.44 2.45
CA ASN A 140 -53.33 -38.65 1.26
C ASN A 140 -53.40 -37.14 1.53
N LYS A 141 -54.37 -36.71 2.34
CA LYS A 141 -54.46 -35.31 2.76
C LYS A 141 -53.25 -34.90 3.60
N ALA A 142 -52.85 -35.72 4.57
CA ALA A 142 -51.69 -35.46 5.40
C ALA A 142 -50.38 -35.40 4.60
N GLU A 143 -50.20 -36.29 3.62
CA GLU A 143 -49.05 -36.22 2.70
C GLU A 143 -49.07 -34.92 1.90
N ALA A 144 -50.20 -34.58 1.27
CA ALA A 144 -50.34 -33.34 0.50
C ALA A 144 -50.12 -32.09 1.36
N ASP A 145 -50.50 -32.13 2.64
CA ASP A 145 -50.28 -31.03 3.59
C ASP A 145 -48.81 -30.90 4.01
N LEU A 146 -48.03 -31.98 3.99
CA LEU A 146 -46.61 -32.00 4.35
C LEU A 146 -45.65 -31.89 3.16
N ASP A 147 -46.11 -32.21 1.94
CA ASP A 147 -45.31 -32.18 0.71
C ASP A 147 -45.14 -30.73 0.20
N ASN A 148 -44.17 -30.04 0.79
CA ASN A 148 -43.91 -28.64 0.48
C ASN A 148 -43.26 -28.44 -0.90
N ASP A 149 -42.55 -29.44 -1.43
CA ASP A 149 -41.98 -29.40 -2.79
C ASP A 149 -43.09 -29.36 -3.84
N THR A 150 -44.14 -30.19 -3.69
CA THR A 150 -45.29 -30.17 -4.60
C THR A 150 -45.99 -28.81 -4.57
N LYS A 151 -46.17 -28.23 -3.38
CA LYS A 151 -46.76 -26.88 -3.24
C LYS A 151 -45.94 -25.80 -3.94
N LEU A 152 -44.61 -25.88 -3.87
CA LEU A 152 -43.72 -24.94 -4.53
C LEU A 152 -43.74 -25.14 -6.06
N ALA A 153 -43.72 -26.38 -6.55
CA ALA A 153 -43.84 -26.69 -7.97
C ALA A 153 -45.17 -26.18 -8.56
N GLU A 154 -46.28 -26.35 -7.84
CA GLU A 154 -47.58 -25.77 -8.23
C GLU A 154 -47.56 -24.24 -8.26
N ALA A 155 -46.89 -23.60 -7.28
CA ALA A 155 -46.73 -22.15 -7.26
C ALA A 155 -45.92 -21.67 -8.47
N PHE A 156 -44.85 -22.39 -8.85
CA PHE A 156 -44.08 -22.09 -10.05
C PHE A 156 -44.94 -22.18 -11.32
N LYS A 157 -45.70 -23.27 -11.46
CA LYS A 157 -46.58 -23.48 -12.60
C LYS A 157 -47.68 -22.42 -12.70
N LYS A 158 -48.24 -21.97 -11.56
CA LYS A 158 -49.24 -20.89 -11.51
C LYS A 158 -48.65 -19.53 -11.87
N ALA A 159 -47.41 -19.26 -11.45
CA ALA A 159 -46.72 -18.01 -11.77
C ALA A 159 -46.30 -17.97 -13.26
N GLY A 160 -45.79 -19.07 -13.81
CA GLY A 160 -45.46 -19.24 -15.23
C GLY A 160 -44.23 -18.47 -15.71
N ASN A 161 -43.57 -17.71 -14.85
CA ASN A 161 -42.46 -16.80 -15.17
C ASN A 161 -41.26 -16.94 -14.22
N ILE A 162 -41.08 -18.14 -13.66
CA ILE A 162 -39.99 -18.47 -12.74
C ILE A 162 -38.72 -18.82 -13.51
N VAL A 163 -37.58 -18.36 -13.02
CA VAL A 163 -36.25 -18.76 -13.51
C VAL A 163 -35.45 -19.35 -12.35
N LEU A 164 -34.83 -20.52 -12.56
CA LEU A 164 -34.02 -21.20 -11.55
C LEU A 164 -32.54 -21.32 -11.94
N PRO A 165 -31.63 -21.20 -10.98
CA PRO A 165 -30.22 -21.44 -11.19
C PRO A 165 -29.92 -22.94 -11.17
N ILE A 166 -28.89 -23.32 -11.90
CA ILE A 166 -28.15 -24.57 -11.71
C ILE A 166 -26.70 -24.26 -11.37
N TYR A 167 -26.01 -25.23 -10.79
CA TYR A 167 -24.59 -25.12 -10.48
C TYR A 167 -23.83 -26.27 -11.12
N PHE A 168 -22.78 -25.96 -11.87
CA PHE A 168 -21.80 -26.94 -12.30
C PHE A 168 -20.78 -27.19 -11.20
N ASP A 169 -20.56 -28.46 -10.87
CA ASP A 169 -19.55 -28.85 -9.89
C ASP A 169 -18.15 -28.74 -10.50
N THR A 170 -17.38 -27.79 -9.99
CA THR A 170 -16.00 -27.52 -10.42
C THR A 170 -14.95 -28.24 -9.58
N ARG A 171 -15.35 -28.93 -8.50
CA ARG A 171 -14.43 -29.53 -7.52
C ARG A 171 -14.31 -31.04 -7.67
N SER A 172 -15.39 -31.71 -8.05
CA SER A 172 -15.35 -33.17 -8.20
C SER A 172 -14.83 -33.58 -9.57
N ALA A 173 -14.05 -34.66 -9.61
CA ALA A 173 -13.58 -35.28 -10.86
C ALA A 173 -14.66 -36.13 -11.56
N GLY A 174 -15.90 -36.09 -11.07
CA GLY A 174 -17.01 -36.86 -11.63
C GLY A 174 -17.51 -36.26 -12.95
N ARG A 175 -18.13 -37.10 -13.77
CA ARG A 175 -18.78 -36.73 -15.02
C ARG A 175 -20.18 -37.34 -15.03
N ASP A 176 -21.17 -36.58 -15.48
CA ASP A 176 -22.51 -37.11 -15.71
C ASP A 176 -22.51 -37.99 -16.97
N ASP A 177 -23.39 -38.98 -16.99
CA ASP A 177 -23.48 -39.93 -18.11
C ASP A 177 -24.26 -39.36 -19.30
N GLU A 178 -25.34 -38.62 -19.02
CA GLU A 178 -26.26 -38.08 -20.03
C GLU A 178 -26.70 -36.65 -19.70
N VAL A 179 -27.09 -35.91 -20.73
CA VAL A 179 -27.66 -34.55 -20.57
C VAL A 179 -29.12 -34.67 -20.15
N PRO A 180 -29.54 -34.12 -19.00
CA PRO A 180 -30.95 -34.16 -18.64
C PRO A 180 -31.81 -33.36 -19.61
N ASP A 181 -32.99 -33.89 -19.97
CA ASP A 181 -33.92 -33.29 -20.94
C ASP A 181 -34.22 -31.80 -20.68
N TYR A 182 -34.35 -31.43 -19.40
CA TYR A 182 -34.63 -30.05 -19.02
C TYR A 182 -33.45 -29.10 -19.26
N ILE A 183 -32.21 -29.61 -19.20
CA ILE A 183 -31.00 -28.85 -19.57
C ILE A 183 -30.94 -28.73 -21.08
N ALA A 184 -31.13 -29.84 -21.81
CA ALA A 184 -31.18 -29.82 -23.26
C ALA A 184 -32.27 -28.88 -23.77
N LYS A 185 -33.43 -28.76 -23.11
CA LYS A 185 -34.48 -27.79 -23.46
C LYS A 185 -34.05 -26.34 -23.26
N ASN A 186 -33.24 -26.06 -22.23
CA ASN A 186 -32.82 -24.72 -21.84
C ASN A 186 -31.42 -24.32 -22.36
N SER A 187 -30.86 -25.07 -23.32
CA SER A 187 -29.57 -24.79 -23.95
C SER A 187 -29.69 -23.89 -25.19
N TYR A 188 -28.58 -23.26 -25.58
CA TYR A 188 -28.48 -22.54 -26.86
C TYR A 188 -28.79 -23.47 -28.03
N LYS A 189 -29.52 -22.96 -29.04
CA LYS A 189 -29.93 -23.73 -30.22
C LYS A 189 -29.13 -23.42 -31.48
N ILE A 190 -28.70 -22.17 -31.62
CA ILE A 190 -27.93 -21.72 -32.77
C ILE A 190 -26.50 -21.46 -32.32
N ILE A 191 -25.57 -22.33 -32.73
CA ILE A 191 -24.15 -22.24 -32.41
C ILE A 191 -23.33 -22.13 -33.71
N HIS A 192 -22.47 -21.12 -33.77
CA HIS A 192 -21.48 -20.94 -34.84
C HIS A 192 -20.06 -21.19 -34.32
N GLY A 193 -19.17 -21.69 -35.18
CA GLY A 193 -17.78 -22.02 -34.83
C GLY A 193 -17.54 -23.47 -34.39
N LEU A 194 -18.55 -24.34 -34.39
CA LEU A 194 -18.40 -25.76 -34.00
C LEU A 194 -17.42 -26.56 -34.88
N LYS A 195 -17.17 -26.10 -36.11
CA LYS A 195 -16.23 -26.73 -37.04
C LYS A 195 -14.79 -26.27 -36.83
N ASP A 196 -14.61 -25.16 -36.12
CA ASP A 196 -13.33 -24.51 -35.93
C ASP A 196 -12.74 -24.92 -34.58
N GLU A 197 -11.65 -25.70 -34.59
CA GLU A 197 -11.04 -26.22 -33.35
C GLU A 197 -10.68 -25.12 -32.36
N TRP A 198 -10.14 -24.00 -32.86
CA TRP A 198 -9.80 -22.84 -32.03
C TRP A 198 -11.04 -22.24 -31.34
N ALA A 199 -12.18 -22.21 -32.01
CA ALA A 199 -13.43 -21.67 -31.47
C ALA A 199 -14.02 -22.61 -30.42
N THR A 200 -14.00 -23.93 -30.66
CA THR A 200 -14.45 -24.92 -29.66
C THR A 200 -13.55 -25.00 -28.43
N SER A 201 -12.26 -24.69 -28.58
CA SER A 201 -11.32 -24.59 -27.46
C SER A 201 -11.57 -23.33 -26.65
N SER A 202 -12.10 -22.26 -27.25
CA SER A 202 -12.33 -20.98 -26.58
C SER A 202 -13.46 -20.97 -25.53
N ILE A 203 -14.20 -22.07 -25.34
CA ILE A 203 -15.28 -22.16 -24.37
C ILE A 203 -14.91 -23.03 -23.17
N MET A 204 -15.47 -22.68 -22.02
CA MET A 204 -15.30 -23.47 -20.80
C MET A 204 -16.16 -24.73 -20.87
N TRP A 205 -15.54 -25.89 -20.71
CA TRP A 205 -16.23 -27.17 -20.64
C TRP A 205 -16.31 -27.69 -19.21
N LEU A 206 -17.52 -28.03 -18.76
CA LEU A 206 -17.77 -28.70 -17.48
C LEU A 206 -18.60 -29.95 -17.74
N SER A 207 -18.42 -30.96 -16.91
CA SER A 207 -18.98 -32.30 -17.15
C SER A 207 -19.95 -32.77 -16.08
N LYS A 208 -20.18 -31.98 -15.03
CA LYS A 208 -21.01 -32.38 -13.90
C LYS A 208 -21.87 -31.24 -13.39
N ILE A 209 -23.18 -31.49 -13.27
CA ILE A 209 -24.12 -30.55 -12.68
C ILE A 209 -24.64 -31.03 -11.32
N LYS A 210 -25.08 -30.09 -10.49
CA LYS A 210 -26.01 -30.39 -9.40
C LYS A 210 -27.43 -30.33 -9.97
N PRO A 211 -28.12 -31.47 -10.17
CA PRO A 211 -29.38 -31.51 -10.88
C PRO A 211 -30.50 -30.80 -10.10
N LEU A 212 -31.49 -30.28 -10.83
CA LEU A 212 -32.74 -29.81 -10.23
C LEU A 212 -33.71 -30.98 -10.08
N LEU A 213 -34.60 -30.88 -9.10
CA LEU A 213 -35.72 -31.82 -9.00
C LEU A 213 -36.57 -31.75 -10.28
N PRO A 214 -36.95 -32.89 -10.89
CA PRO A 214 -37.75 -32.91 -12.11
C PRO A 214 -39.08 -32.15 -12.00
N SER A 215 -39.69 -32.15 -10.81
CA SER A 215 -40.92 -31.38 -10.52
C SER A 215 -40.71 -29.87 -10.67
N PHE A 216 -39.55 -29.36 -10.27
CA PHE A 216 -39.19 -27.95 -10.42
C PHE A 216 -38.76 -27.64 -11.83
N ALA A 217 -37.87 -28.44 -12.41
CA ALA A 217 -37.32 -28.20 -13.74
C ALA A 217 -38.42 -28.12 -14.83
N ASN A 218 -39.49 -28.90 -14.69
CA ASN A 218 -40.62 -28.90 -15.63
C ASN A 218 -41.66 -27.79 -15.39
N SER A 219 -41.56 -27.06 -14.26
CA SER A 219 -42.56 -26.07 -13.84
C SER A 219 -42.09 -24.62 -14.01
N VAL A 220 -40.94 -24.39 -14.65
CA VAL A 220 -40.29 -23.07 -14.74
C VAL A 220 -40.11 -22.59 -16.19
N ALA A 221 -39.97 -21.28 -16.38
CA ALA A 221 -39.87 -20.64 -17.69
C ALA A 221 -38.44 -20.62 -18.25
N GLY A 222 -37.44 -20.71 -17.37
CA GLY A 222 -36.04 -20.72 -17.75
C GLY A 222 -35.14 -21.36 -16.68
N ILE A 223 -34.03 -21.92 -17.14
CA ILE A 223 -32.96 -22.46 -16.31
C ILE A 223 -31.63 -21.92 -16.84
N GLY A 224 -30.73 -21.51 -15.95
CA GLY A 224 -29.38 -21.07 -16.33
C GLY A 224 -28.35 -21.28 -15.23
N HIS A 225 -27.07 -21.38 -15.58
CA HIS A 225 -26.02 -21.63 -14.61
C HIS A 225 -25.64 -20.36 -13.82
N ILE A 226 -25.38 -20.50 -12.52
CA ILE A 226 -25.00 -19.37 -11.67
C ILE A 226 -23.51 -19.33 -11.33
N ASN A 227 -22.72 -20.25 -11.89
CA ASN A 227 -21.28 -20.31 -11.66
C ASN A 227 -20.60 -18.96 -11.87
N LEU A 228 -19.87 -18.52 -10.85
CA LEU A 228 -18.96 -17.37 -10.88
C LEU A 228 -17.53 -17.89 -10.73
N PHE A 229 -16.62 -17.33 -11.51
CA PHE A 229 -15.22 -17.72 -11.55
C PHE A 229 -14.37 -16.50 -11.17
N PRO A 230 -13.93 -16.39 -9.90
CA PRO A 230 -13.00 -15.34 -9.51
C PRO A 230 -11.68 -15.45 -10.28
N ASP A 231 -11.06 -14.31 -10.55
CA ASP A 231 -9.72 -14.24 -11.12
C ASP A 231 -8.68 -14.79 -10.11
N ASP A 232 -7.42 -14.97 -10.54
CA ASP A 232 -6.33 -15.48 -9.70
C ASP A 232 -6.10 -14.67 -8.41
N ASP A 233 -6.48 -13.39 -8.39
CA ASP A 233 -6.41 -12.51 -7.22
C ASP A 233 -7.63 -12.61 -6.29
N GLY A 234 -8.54 -13.54 -6.57
CA GLY A 234 -9.77 -13.78 -5.83
C GLY A 234 -10.91 -12.80 -6.12
N SER A 235 -10.72 -11.82 -7.00
CA SER A 235 -11.77 -10.86 -7.35
C SER A 235 -12.61 -11.34 -8.54
N THR A 236 -13.91 -11.12 -8.48
CA THR A 236 -14.85 -11.39 -9.57
C THR A 236 -15.04 -10.12 -10.39
N ARG A 237 -14.52 -10.11 -11.62
CA ARG A 237 -14.66 -8.99 -12.58
C ARG A 237 -15.52 -9.35 -13.77
N THR A 238 -15.71 -10.65 -14.00
CA THR A 238 -16.31 -11.19 -15.21
C THR A 238 -17.49 -12.12 -14.93
N GLN A 239 -18.32 -12.30 -15.95
CA GLN A 239 -19.39 -13.28 -16.01
C GLN A 239 -19.23 -14.15 -17.25
N ILE A 240 -19.19 -15.47 -17.08
CA ILE A 240 -19.29 -16.43 -18.20
C ILE A 240 -20.77 -16.65 -18.50
N HIS A 241 -21.15 -16.51 -19.77
CA HIS A 241 -22.55 -16.60 -20.22
C HIS A 241 -22.91 -17.91 -20.93
N ALA A 242 -21.91 -18.70 -21.31
CA ALA A 242 -22.08 -19.99 -21.96
C ALA A 242 -21.06 -20.99 -21.43
N ILE A 243 -21.54 -22.13 -20.95
CA ILE A 243 -20.71 -23.26 -20.54
C ILE A 243 -21.00 -24.44 -21.48
N GLY A 244 -19.95 -25.02 -22.05
CA GLY A 244 -20.03 -26.29 -22.75
C GLY A 244 -20.28 -27.42 -21.75
N TYR A 245 -21.31 -28.21 -22.01
CA TYR A 245 -21.70 -29.41 -21.30
C TYR A 245 -21.85 -30.55 -22.32
N LEU A 246 -21.87 -31.78 -21.84
CA LEU A 246 -21.88 -33.03 -22.62
C LEU A 246 -22.64 -32.95 -23.96
N GLU A 247 -22.18 -33.72 -24.94
CA GLU A 247 -22.82 -33.82 -26.27
C GLU A 247 -22.96 -32.49 -27.02
N ASN A 248 -21.99 -31.56 -26.85
CA ASN A 248 -22.05 -30.21 -27.41
C ASN A 248 -23.29 -29.41 -26.97
N THR A 249 -23.75 -29.64 -25.73
CA THR A 249 -24.83 -28.86 -25.13
C THR A 249 -24.26 -27.60 -24.51
N PHE A 250 -24.68 -26.42 -24.98
CA PHE A 250 -24.21 -25.15 -24.42
C PHE A 250 -25.26 -24.57 -23.48
N VAL A 251 -24.93 -24.47 -22.19
CA VAL A 251 -25.85 -24.02 -21.16
C VAL A 251 -25.67 -22.52 -20.92
N PRO A 252 -26.76 -21.72 -20.97
CA PRO A 252 -26.72 -20.30 -20.71
C PRO A 252 -26.56 -20.01 -19.22
N SER A 253 -25.97 -18.85 -18.91
CA SER A 253 -25.93 -18.34 -17.53
C SER A 253 -27.31 -17.91 -17.03
N PHE A 254 -27.44 -17.82 -15.71
CA PHE A 254 -28.63 -17.37 -15.01
C PHE A 254 -29.07 -15.95 -15.46
N PRO A 255 -28.18 -14.95 -15.63
CA PRO A 255 -28.54 -13.66 -16.24
C PRO A 255 -29.18 -13.77 -17.64
N ILE A 256 -28.66 -14.63 -18.51
CA ILE A 256 -29.22 -14.83 -19.86
C ILE A 256 -30.61 -15.44 -19.78
N ALA A 257 -30.82 -16.45 -18.93
CA ALA A 257 -32.12 -17.06 -18.71
C ALA A 257 -33.16 -16.05 -18.17
N ILE A 258 -32.73 -15.15 -17.28
CA ILE A 258 -33.56 -14.05 -16.78
C ILE A 258 -33.95 -13.09 -17.90
N VAL A 259 -32.99 -12.58 -18.68
CA VAL A 259 -33.26 -11.63 -19.77
C VAL A 259 -34.12 -12.26 -20.86
N LYS A 260 -33.83 -13.51 -21.25
CA LYS A 260 -34.62 -14.31 -22.18
C LYS A 260 -36.08 -14.34 -21.75
N THR A 261 -36.34 -14.66 -20.49
CA THR A 261 -37.71 -14.73 -19.95
C THR A 261 -38.35 -13.34 -19.88
N PHE A 262 -37.61 -12.31 -19.46
CA PHE A 262 -38.12 -10.93 -19.33
C PHE A 262 -38.50 -10.31 -20.68
N LYS A 263 -37.74 -10.61 -21.73
CA LYS A 263 -38.01 -10.16 -23.10
C LYS A 263 -38.97 -11.08 -23.87
N GLY A 264 -39.39 -12.21 -23.28
CA GLY A 264 -40.29 -13.18 -23.93
C GLY A 264 -39.66 -13.88 -25.13
N LEU A 265 -38.35 -14.10 -25.09
CA LEU A 265 -37.57 -14.69 -26.19
C LEU A 265 -37.49 -16.21 -26.06
N ASP A 266 -37.23 -16.87 -27.17
CA ASP A 266 -36.84 -18.27 -27.24
C ASP A 266 -35.32 -18.44 -27.49
N TYR A 267 -34.75 -19.58 -27.12
CA TYR A 267 -33.32 -19.86 -27.35
C TYR A 267 -32.94 -19.94 -28.84
N ASN A 268 -33.90 -20.11 -29.74
CA ASN A 268 -33.68 -19.97 -31.18
C ASN A 268 -33.40 -18.52 -31.62
N GLN A 269 -33.74 -17.52 -30.79
CA GLN A 269 -33.44 -16.11 -31.04
C GLN A 269 -32.10 -15.69 -30.46
N ILE A 270 -31.42 -16.59 -29.73
CA ILE A 270 -30.12 -16.34 -29.12
C ILE A 270 -29.08 -17.18 -29.85
N ARG A 271 -28.13 -16.49 -30.49
CA ARG A 271 -27.05 -17.11 -31.25
C ARG A 271 -25.75 -17.01 -30.46
N LEU A 272 -25.11 -18.15 -30.26
CA LEU A 272 -23.79 -18.25 -29.65
C LEU A 272 -22.75 -18.34 -30.77
N ILE A 273 -21.82 -17.38 -30.83
CA ILE A 273 -20.69 -17.41 -31.76
C ILE A 273 -19.44 -17.71 -30.95
N LEU A 274 -18.96 -18.96 -31.04
CA LEU A 274 -17.84 -19.44 -30.24
C LEU A 274 -16.58 -18.58 -30.49
N GLY A 275 -15.98 -18.08 -29.42
CA GLY A 275 -14.78 -17.26 -29.43
C GLY A 275 -15.00 -15.77 -29.70
N GLU A 276 -16.23 -15.33 -29.94
CA GLU A 276 -16.52 -13.93 -30.33
C GLU A 276 -17.56 -13.25 -29.45
N GLU A 277 -18.85 -13.58 -29.64
CA GLU A 277 -19.96 -12.85 -29.01
C GLU A 277 -21.22 -13.70 -28.87
N ILE A 278 -22.18 -13.21 -28.08
CA ILE A 278 -23.53 -13.78 -27.99
C ILE A 278 -24.53 -12.75 -28.50
N ASP A 279 -25.26 -13.13 -29.53
CA ASP A 279 -26.26 -12.30 -30.21
C ASP A 279 -27.67 -12.63 -29.69
N ILE A 280 -28.36 -11.65 -29.11
CA ILE A 280 -29.77 -11.79 -28.72
C ILE A 280 -30.64 -10.98 -29.68
N LYS A 281 -31.40 -11.66 -30.54
CA LYS A 281 -32.35 -11.02 -31.47
C LYS A 281 -33.65 -10.65 -30.74
N VAL A 282 -33.75 -9.41 -30.30
CA VAL A 282 -34.93 -8.88 -29.58
C VAL A 282 -36.08 -8.59 -30.55
N THR A 283 -35.76 -8.01 -31.71
CA THR A 283 -36.71 -7.77 -32.83
C THR A 283 -36.01 -8.06 -34.15
N PRO A 284 -36.72 -8.23 -35.28
CA PRO A 284 -36.08 -8.43 -36.58
C PRO A 284 -35.03 -7.35 -36.95
N SER A 285 -35.16 -6.15 -36.39
CA SER A 285 -34.27 -5.01 -36.63
C SER A 285 -33.29 -4.71 -35.49
N LYS A 286 -33.43 -5.32 -34.30
CA LYS A 286 -32.57 -5.05 -33.13
C LYS A 286 -31.97 -6.34 -32.56
N THR A 287 -30.65 -6.43 -32.61
CA THR A 287 -29.84 -7.47 -31.98
C THR A 287 -28.99 -6.85 -30.89
N VAL A 288 -29.13 -7.36 -29.66
CA VAL A 288 -28.24 -7.03 -28.54
C VAL A 288 -27.00 -7.91 -28.64
N LYS A 289 -25.83 -7.30 -28.62
CA LYS A 289 -24.54 -7.99 -28.70
C LYS A 289 -23.90 -8.05 -27.33
N ILE A 290 -23.57 -9.24 -26.88
CA ILE A 290 -22.88 -9.47 -25.61
C ILE A 290 -21.43 -9.81 -25.94
N PRO A 291 -20.48 -8.91 -25.65
CA PRO A 291 -19.09 -9.06 -26.04
C PRO A 291 -18.40 -10.10 -25.16
N ALA A 292 -17.74 -11.09 -25.76
CA ALA A 292 -16.84 -11.98 -25.04
C ALA A 292 -15.41 -11.41 -25.06
N THR A 293 -14.73 -11.48 -23.92
CA THR A 293 -13.35 -11.04 -23.75
C THR A 293 -12.48 -12.26 -23.53
N ASP A 294 -11.53 -12.53 -24.42
CA ASP A 294 -10.53 -13.60 -24.24
C ASP A 294 -11.10 -15.04 -24.23
N PHE A 295 -10.28 -15.99 -23.76
CA PHE A 295 -10.59 -17.42 -23.67
C PHE A 295 -11.63 -17.71 -22.56
N ASN A 296 -12.42 -18.77 -22.73
CA ASN A 296 -13.62 -19.11 -21.93
C ASN A 296 -14.83 -18.18 -22.14
N MET A 297 -14.75 -17.23 -23.08
CA MET A 297 -15.79 -16.25 -23.37
C MET A 297 -16.39 -15.50 -22.14
N PRO A 298 -15.59 -15.03 -21.16
CA PRO A 298 -16.11 -14.19 -20.10
C PRO A 298 -16.53 -12.83 -20.64
N THR A 299 -17.41 -12.14 -19.91
CA THR A 299 -17.81 -10.77 -20.19
C THR A 299 -17.43 -9.90 -19.01
N LEU A 300 -16.86 -8.72 -19.25
CA LEU A 300 -16.52 -7.80 -18.16
C LEU A 300 -17.78 -7.08 -17.67
N ILE A 301 -18.04 -7.22 -16.38
CA ILE A 301 -19.19 -6.60 -15.74
C ILE A 301 -18.93 -5.11 -15.59
N LYS A 302 -19.86 -4.27 -16.09
CA LYS A 302 -19.86 -2.84 -15.78
C LYS A 302 -20.65 -2.64 -14.50
N TRP A 303 -19.93 -2.31 -13.44
CA TRP A 303 -20.45 -2.26 -12.08
C TRP A 303 -21.24 -0.97 -11.81
N ASN A 304 -22.36 -1.11 -11.11
CA ASN A 304 -23.03 0.01 -10.44
C ASN A 304 -22.55 0.13 -8.99
N GLU A 305 -22.85 1.24 -8.31
CA GLU A 305 -22.48 1.43 -6.90
C GLU A 305 -23.21 0.41 -6.00
N GLY A 306 -22.52 -0.10 -4.97
CA GLY A 306 -23.07 -1.09 -4.05
C GLY A 306 -22.34 -1.13 -2.71
N PRO A 307 -22.76 -1.98 -1.75
CA PRO A 307 -23.97 -2.81 -1.79
C PRO A 307 -25.25 -2.01 -1.53
N GLY A 308 -26.35 -2.33 -2.23
CA GLY A 308 -27.69 -1.79 -1.96
C GLY A 308 -27.95 -0.33 -2.38
N VAL A 309 -27.08 0.24 -3.22
CA VAL A 309 -27.23 1.62 -3.73
C VAL A 309 -27.96 1.61 -5.07
N ALA A 310 -27.42 0.90 -6.06
CA ALA A 310 -27.93 0.90 -7.44
C ALA A 310 -29.20 0.07 -7.66
N PHE A 311 -29.46 -0.91 -6.80
CA PHE A 311 -30.65 -1.74 -6.85
C PHE A 311 -31.46 -1.56 -5.58
N HIS A 312 -32.76 -1.33 -5.73
CA HIS A 312 -33.63 -1.30 -4.58
C HIS A 312 -33.78 -2.71 -3.99
N MET A 313 -33.69 -2.78 -2.67
CA MET A 313 -33.74 -4.02 -1.91
C MET A 313 -34.99 -4.06 -1.05
N THR A 314 -35.85 -5.03 -1.32
CA THR A 314 -37.04 -5.30 -0.51
C THR A 314 -36.79 -6.52 0.38
N PRO A 315 -36.92 -6.39 1.70
CA PRO A 315 -36.75 -7.54 2.58
C PRO A 315 -37.83 -8.62 2.39
N PHE A 316 -37.45 -9.90 2.51
CA PHE A 316 -38.32 -11.03 2.22
C PHE A 316 -39.57 -11.06 3.10
N ARG A 317 -39.46 -10.72 4.39
CA ARG A 317 -40.59 -10.67 5.34
C ARG A 317 -41.71 -9.75 4.86
N LYS A 318 -41.38 -8.63 4.22
CA LYS A 318 -42.38 -7.70 3.66
C LYS A 318 -43.14 -8.33 2.51
N VAL A 319 -42.44 -9.07 1.64
CA VAL A 319 -43.06 -9.82 0.54
C VAL A 319 -43.99 -10.90 1.08
N LEU A 320 -43.56 -11.61 2.12
CA LEU A 320 -44.36 -12.67 2.75
C LEU A 320 -45.65 -12.14 3.37
N LYS A 321 -45.59 -10.99 4.07
CA LYS A 321 -46.73 -10.34 4.73
C LYS A 321 -47.59 -9.47 3.80
N LYS A 322 -47.18 -9.28 2.55
CA LYS A 322 -47.80 -8.34 1.58
C LYS A 322 -47.71 -6.87 2.02
N GLU A 323 -46.64 -6.50 2.72
CA GLU A 323 -46.35 -5.14 3.19
C GLU A 323 -45.54 -4.35 2.17
N PHE A 324 -46.07 -4.19 0.97
CA PHE A 324 -45.39 -3.48 -0.13
C PHE A 324 -46.39 -2.85 -1.10
N GLN A 325 -45.91 -1.90 -1.91
CA GLN A 325 -46.69 -1.33 -3.02
C GLN A 325 -46.55 -2.21 -4.26
N THR A 326 -47.66 -2.51 -4.94
CA THR A 326 -47.65 -3.37 -6.15
C THR A 326 -46.82 -2.79 -7.29
N SER A 327 -46.76 -1.45 -7.40
CA SER A 327 -45.90 -0.74 -8.35
C SER A 327 -44.41 -1.06 -8.22
N LEU A 328 -43.99 -1.57 -7.06
CA LEU A 328 -42.60 -1.92 -6.81
C LEU A 328 -42.15 -3.11 -7.65
N PHE A 329 -43.04 -4.07 -7.90
CA PHE A 329 -42.75 -5.31 -8.62
C PHE A 329 -43.36 -5.36 -10.03
N ARG A 330 -44.39 -4.57 -10.30
CA ARG A 330 -45.13 -4.60 -11.56
C ARG A 330 -44.22 -4.39 -12.77
N ASP A 331 -44.28 -5.33 -13.72
CA ASP A 331 -43.53 -5.32 -14.97
C ASP A 331 -41.99 -5.38 -14.82
N LYS A 332 -41.48 -5.69 -13.62
CA LYS A 332 -40.04 -5.75 -13.32
C LYS A 332 -39.48 -7.17 -13.24
N ILE A 333 -38.15 -7.25 -13.27
CA ILE A 333 -37.39 -8.42 -12.89
C ILE A 333 -37.22 -8.43 -11.38
N VAL A 334 -37.65 -9.51 -10.73
CA VAL A 334 -37.47 -9.71 -9.30
C VAL A 334 -36.43 -10.80 -9.08
N ILE A 335 -35.31 -10.46 -8.45
CA ILE A 335 -34.25 -11.42 -8.09
C ILE A 335 -34.35 -11.66 -6.59
N LEU A 336 -34.66 -12.89 -6.19
CA LEU A 336 -34.84 -13.28 -4.79
C LEU A 336 -33.68 -14.15 -4.34
N GLY A 337 -32.93 -13.73 -3.32
CA GLY A 337 -31.84 -14.54 -2.77
C GLY A 337 -31.23 -14.00 -1.48
N PRO A 338 -30.28 -14.75 -0.89
CA PRO A 338 -29.68 -14.40 0.39
C PRO A 338 -28.65 -13.28 0.30
N THR A 339 -28.69 -12.38 1.29
CA THR A 339 -27.66 -11.33 1.50
C THR A 339 -27.05 -11.37 2.91
N ALA A 340 -27.72 -12.05 3.85
CA ALA A 340 -27.25 -12.31 5.19
C ALA A 340 -25.90 -13.09 5.19
N PRO A 341 -24.91 -12.68 6.01
CA PRO A 341 -23.66 -13.43 6.17
C PRO A 341 -23.90 -14.89 6.62
N GLY A 342 -23.20 -15.83 5.98
CA GLY A 342 -23.23 -17.24 6.38
C GLY A 342 -24.29 -18.11 5.70
N ILE A 343 -25.14 -17.52 4.84
CA ILE A 343 -26.11 -18.27 4.02
C ILE A 343 -25.87 -18.05 2.52
N GLY A 344 -25.59 -16.82 2.09
CA GLY A 344 -25.25 -16.50 0.71
C GLY A 344 -23.74 -16.35 0.50
N ASP A 345 -23.26 -16.71 -0.69
CA ASP A 345 -21.88 -16.46 -1.09
C ASP A 345 -21.63 -14.95 -1.26
N ARG A 346 -20.45 -14.50 -0.82
CA ARG A 346 -20.00 -13.11 -0.96
C ARG A 346 -18.70 -13.08 -1.75
N PHE A 347 -18.60 -12.13 -2.66
CA PHE A 347 -17.48 -12.05 -3.59
C PHE A 347 -16.75 -10.72 -3.42
N VAL A 348 -15.44 -10.76 -3.65
CA VAL A 348 -14.62 -9.56 -3.80
C VAL A 348 -14.83 -9.06 -5.22
N THR A 349 -15.17 -7.79 -5.39
CA THR A 349 -15.47 -7.16 -6.68
C THR A 349 -14.74 -5.81 -6.75
N PRO A 350 -14.62 -5.19 -7.95
CA PRO A 350 -14.06 -3.85 -8.10
C PRO A 350 -14.68 -2.78 -7.20
N ILE A 351 -15.97 -2.90 -6.89
CA ILE A 351 -16.74 -1.89 -6.13
C ILE A 351 -16.80 -2.19 -4.63
N SER A 352 -16.70 -3.46 -4.23
CA SER A 352 -16.90 -3.89 -2.84
C SER A 352 -16.12 -5.17 -2.56
N SER A 353 -15.49 -5.24 -1.39
CA SER A 353 -14.79 -6.44 -0.92
C SER A 353 -15.74 -7.55 -0.45
N SER A 354 -17.05 -7.31 -0.40
CA SER A 354 -18.02 -8.27 0.12
C SER A 354 -19.42 -8.08 -0.48
N LEU A 355 -19.51 -8.20 -1.81
CA LEU A 355 -20.76 -8.06 -2.54
C LEU A 355 -21.56 -9.38 -2.54
N PRO A 356 -22.86 -9.37 -2.22
CA PRO A 356 -23.72 -10.55 -2.35
C PRO A 356 -23.85 -11.02 -3.80
N GLY A 357 -23.93 -12.34 -4.01
CA GLY A 357 -24.12 -12.93 -5.35
C GLY A 357 -25.31 -12.36 -6.13
N VAL A 358 -26.44 -12.13 -5.45
CA VAL A 358 -27.66 -11.55 -6.05
C VAL A 358 -27.42 -10.20 -6.74
N GLU A 359 -26.53 -9.36 -6.20
CA GLU A 359 -26.19 -8.06 -6.80
C GLU A 359 -25.26 -8.22 -8.01
N ILE A 360 -24.40 -9.25 -8.04
CA ILE A 360 -23.57 -9.55 -9.22
C ILE A 360 -24.48 -9.97 -10.38
N ILE A 361 -25.44 -10.85 -10.10
CA ILE A 361 -26.46 -11.26 -11.08
C ILE A 361 -27.27 -10.05 -11.55
N ALA A 362 -27.69 -9.15 -10.64
CA ALA A 362 -28.41 -7.94 -11.00
C ALA A 362 -27.59 -7.00 -11.90
N ASN A 363 -26.30 -6.80 -11.61
CA ASN A 363 -25.39 -6.02 -12.47
C ASN A 363 -25.27 -6.65 -13.86
N SER A 364 -25.07 -7.97 -13.93
CA SER A 364 -24.96 -8.69 -15.21
C SER A 364 -26.25 -8.61 -16.03
N VAL A 365 -27.43 -8.80 -15.41
CA VAL A 365 -28.73 -8.61 -16.06
C VAL A 365 -28.90 -7.17 -16.56
N SER A 366 -28.52 -6.19 -15.74
CA SER A 366 -28.55 -4.76 -16.11
C SER A 366 -27.65 -4.46 -17.32
N ASN A 367 -26.43 -5.02 -17.36
CA ASN A 367 -25.50 -4.84 -18.48
C ASN A 367 -26.10 -5.38 -19.79
N ILE A 368 -26.72 -6.56 -19.76
CA ILE A 368 -27.37 -7.15 -20.93
C ILE A 368 -28.58 -6.32 -21.40
N LEU A 369 -29.41 -5.83 -20.47
CA LEU A 369 -30.61 -5.07 -20.83
C LEU A 369 -30.28 -3.69 -21.43
N ARG A 370 -29.22 -3.04 -20.94
CA ARG A 370 -28.81 -1.68 -21.32
C ARG A 370 -27.70 -1.66 -22.36
N GLU A 371 -27.15 -2.81 -22.73
CA GLU A 371 -26.02 -2.93 -23.66
C GLU A 371 -24.77 -2.20 -23.15
N GLU A 372 -24.60 -2.20 -21.82
CA GLU A 372 -23.51 -1.50 -21.13
C GLU A 372 -22.51 -2.51 -20.57
N PHE A 373 -21.43 -2.73 -21.31
CA PHE A 373 -20.34 -3.64 -20.93
C PHE A 373 -19.00 -2.93 -20.99
N PHE A 374 -18.04 -3.39 -20.19
CA PHE A 374 -16.65 -3.16 -20.53
C PHE A 374 -16.23 -4.13 -21.64
N MET A 375 -15.50 -3.62 -22.63
CA MET A 375 -15.14 -4.36 -23.82
C MET A 375 -13.63 -4.40 -23.99
N ARG A 376 -13.15 -5.52 -24.54
CA ARG A 376 -11.78 -5.65 -25.09
C ARG A 376 -11.87 -6.08 -26.56
N PRO A 377 -12.07 -5.13 -27.49
CA PRO A 377 -12.06 -5.44 -28.91
C PRO A 377 -10.74 -6.07 -29.35
N GLN A 378 -10.76 -6.96 -30.34
CA GLN A 378 -9.57 -7.68 -30.81
C GLN A 378 -8.41 -6.75 -31.25
N TRP A 379 -8.72 -5.56 -31.77
CA TRP A 379 -7.70 -4.58 -32.18
C TRP A 379 -6.86 -4.06 -31.01
N THR A 380 -7.36 -4.15 -29.77
CA THR A 380 -6.65 -3.65 -28.58
C THR A 380 -5.33 -4.39 -28.37
N SER A 381 -5.32 -5.72 -28.49
CA SER A 381 -4.10 -6.53 -28.35
C SER A 381 -3.03 -6.16 -29.39
N PHE A 382 -3.44 -5.87 -30.63
CA PHE A 382 -2.51 -5.43 -31.68
C PHE A 382 -1.97 -4.02 -31.41
N LEU A 383 -2.81 -3.11 -30.92
CA LEU A 383 -2.38 -1.77 -30.52
C LEU A 383 -1.39 -1.84 -29.34
N GLU A 384 -1.71 -2.64 -28.32
CA GLU A 384 -0.87 -2.86 -27.13
C GLU A 384 0.53 -3.34 -27.52
N LEU A 385 0.62 -4.34 -28.40
CA LEU A 385 1.90 -4.85 -28.93
C LEU A 385 2.62 -3.80 -29.80
N GLY A 386 1.90 -3.08 -30.65
CA GLY A 386 2.45 -2.00 -31.48
C GLY A 386 3.08 -0.88 -30.64
N ILE A 387 2.46 -0.52 -29.52
CA ILE A 387 3.00 0.49 -28.60
C ILE A 387 4.21 -0.03 -27.82
N ILE A 388 4.23 -1.31 -27.42
CA ILE A 388 5.44 -1.94 -26.84
C ILE A 388 6.61 -1.82 -27.82
N LEU A 389 6.41 -2.13 -29.09
CA LEU A 389 7.45 -2.01 -30.13
C LEU A 389 7.89 -0.56 -30.32
N LEU A 390 6.93 0.38 -30.40
CA LEU A 390 7.23 1.80 -30.60
C LEU A 390 8.03 2.39 -29.43
N PHE A 391 7.64 2.11 -28.19
CA PHE A 391 8.39 2.52 -27.00
C PHE A 391 9.74 1.81 -26.90
N GLY A 392 9.80 0.53 -27.30
CA GLY A 392 11.05 -0.20 -27.39
C GLY A 392 12.06 0.40 -28.37
N LEU A 393 11.60 0.82 -29.56
CA LEU A 393 12.43 1.52 -30.55
C LEU A 393 12.90 2.88 -30.01
N TYR A 394 12.03 3.62 -29.33
CA TYR A 394 12.37 4.87 -28.65
C TYR A 394 13.50 4.67 -27.62
N ILE A 395 13.35 3.69 -26.71
CA ILE A 395 14.33 3.36 -25.66
C ILE A 395 15.66 2.88 -26.28
N SER A 396 15.59 2.12 -27.38
CA SER A 396 16.77 1.52 -28.00
C SER A 396 17.58 2.52 -28.84
N PHE A 397 16.93 3.40 -29.60
CA PHE A 397 17.63 4.18 -30.62
C PHE A 397 17.61 5.69 -30.39
N LEU A 398 16.54 6.22 -29.81
CA LEU A 398 16.39 7.66 -29.63
C LEU A 398 16.90 8.10 -28.25
N LEU A 399 16.43 7.45 -27.18
CA LEU A 399 16.76 7.81 -25.81
C LEU A 399 18.27 7.84 -25.51
N PRO A 400 19.10 6.88 -25.98
CA PRO A 400 20.54 6.90 -25.70
C PRO A 400 21.29 8.07 -26.37
N ARG A 401 20.67 8.74 -27.35
CA ARG A 401 21.24 9.88 -28.08
C ARG A 401 20.81 11.24 -27.51
N LEU A 402 19.88 11.24 -26.55
CA LEU A 402 19.35 12.45 -25.95
C LEU A 402 20.09 12.81 -24.66
N LYS A 403 20.14 14.11 -24.36
CA LYS A 403 20.52 14.59 -23.01
C LYS A 403 19.49 14.10 -21.99
N ALA A 404 19.92 13.79 -20.77
CA ALA A 404 19.06 13.22 -19.73
C ALA A 404 17.78 14.05 -19.49
N GLY A 405 17.87 15.38 -19.45
CA GLY A 405 16.73 16.28 -19.28
C GLY A 405 15.74 16.23 -20.46
N THR A 406 16.23 16.29 -21.71
CA THR A 406 15.37 16.16 -22.90
C THR A 406 14.74 14.78 -22.99
N GLY A 407 15.49 13.73 -22.68
CA GLY A 407 14.96 12.36 -22.60
C GLY A 407 13.87 12.21 -21.53
N ALA A 408 14.01 12.89 -20.38
CA ALA A 408 13.00 12.89 -19.32
C ALA A 408 11.68 13.49 -19.81
N ILE A 409 11.75 14.67 -20.44
CA ILE A 409 10.58 15.39 -20.96
C ILE A 409 9.84 14.55 -22.01
N ILE A 410 10.56 14.00 -23.00
CA ILE A 410 9.94 13.19 -24.05
C ILE A 410 9.31 11.93 -23.45
N THR A 411 9.99 11.25 -22.54
CA THR A 411 9.45 10.05 -21.85
C THR A 411 8.19 10.39 -21.06
N LEU A 412 8.18 11.52 -20.34
CA LEU A 412 7.03 11.99 -19.58
C LEU A 412 5.83 12.31 -20.50
N ILE A 413 6.07 12.95 -21.64
CA ILE A 413 5.02 13.24 -22.63
C ILE A 413 4.42 11.92 -23.14
N LEU A 414 5.24 10.94 -23.53
CA LEU A 414 4.76 9.63 -24.01
C LEU A 414 3.95 8.88 -22.95
N LEU A 415 4.41 8.91 -21.69
CA LEU A 415 3.76 8.30 -20.54
C LEU A 415 2.38 8.93 -20.32
N LEU A 416 2.32 10.27 -20.24
CA LEU A 416 1.07 11.00 -20.04
C LEU A 416 0.12 10.84 -21.23
N SER A 417 0.60 10.90 -22.47
CA SER A 417 -0.24 10.79 -23.65
C SER A 417 -0.92 9.42 -23.75
N TYR A 418 -0.14 8.33 -23.57
CA TYR A 418 -0.68 6.98 -23.67
C TYR A 418 -1.58 6.64 -22.48
N GLY A 419 -1.17 7.00 -21.26
CA GLY A 419 -1.97 6.80 -20.07
C GLY A 419 -3.30 7.56 -20.11
N THR A 420 -3.28 8.80 -20.61
CA THR A 420 -4.50 9.60 -20.80
C THR A 420 -5.40 9.00 -21.88
N ALA A 421 -4.84 8.58 -23.02
CA ALA A 421 -5.61 7.95 -24.10
C ALA A 421 -6.33 6.67 -23.62
N GLY A 422 -5.63 5.79 -22.91
CA GLY A 422 -6.25 4.58 -22.33
C GLY A 422 -7.33 4.91 -21.29
N THR A 423 -7.11 5.96 -20.48
CA THR A 423 -8.11 6.42 -19.50
C THR A 423 -9.36 6.99 -20.18
N ILE A 424 -9.20 7.78 -21.26
CA ILE A 424 -10.33 8.31 -22.05
C ILE A 424 -11.14 7.17 -22.68
N LEU A 425 -10.48 6.17 -23.27
CA LEU A 425 -11.16 5.01 -23.86
C LEU A 425 -11.96 4.22 -22.82
N PHE A 426 -11.43 4.11 -21.60
CA PHE A 426 -12.11 3.42 -20.50
C PHE A 426 -13.41 4.13 -20.11
N PHE A 427 -13.37 5.42 -19.82
CA PHE A 427 -14.55 6.15 -19.31
C PHE A 427 -15.56 6.53 -20.40
N ARG A 428 -15.09 6.86 -21.62
CA ARG A 428 -15.95 7.37 -22.69
C ARG A 428 -16.53 6.25 -23.56
N SER A 429 -15.78 5.19 -23.78
CA SER A 429 -16.14 4.12 -24.71
C SER A 429 -16.33 2.76 -24.03
N ASN A 430 -16.14 2.67 -22.71
CA ASN A 430 -16.09 1.41 -21.95
C ASN A 430 -15.07 0.40 -22.51
N ILE A 431 -14.00 0.87 -23.15
CA ILE A 431 -12.96 0.00 -23.72
C ILE A 431 -11.80 -0.11 -22.74
N TRP A 432 -11.50 -1.34 -22.32
CA TRP A 432 -10.35 -1.60 -21.46
C TRP A 432 -9.10 -1.90 -22.29
N LEU A 433 -8.29 -0.87 -22.47
CA LEU A 433 -6.94 -0.97 -23.01
C LEU A 433 -5.96 -1.23 -21.86
N LYS A 434 -5.19 -2.33 -21.92
CA LYS A 434 -4.14 -2.59 -20.93
C LYS A 434 -2.99 -1.64 -21.20
N ILE A 435 -2.77 -0.68 -20.29
CA ILE A 435 -1.74 0.35 -20.46
C ILE A 435 -0.50 0.13 -19.61
N THR A 436 -0.60 -0.70 -18.58
CA THR A 436 0.45 -0.88 -17.58
C THR A 436 1.75 -1.44 -18.17
N PRO A 437 1.76 -2.51 -19.01
CA PRO A 437 3.01 -3.05 -19.55
C PRO A 437 3.83 -1.99 -20.31
N GLN A 438 3.16 -1.16 -21.10
CA GLN A 438 3.79 -0.12 -21.93
C GLN A 438 4.35 1.02 -21.07
N LEU A 439 3.62 1.44 -20.04
CA LEU A 439 4.07 2.49 -19.11
C LEU A 439 5.27 2.01 -18.27
N VAL A 440 5.24 0.76 -17.78
CA VAL A 440 6.36 0.17 -17.03
C VAL A 440 7.59 0.02 -17.92
N LEU A 441 7.43 -0.43 -19.17
CA LEU A 441 8.53 -0.50 -20.15
C LEU A 441 9.20 0.87 -20.35
N LEU A 442 8.42 1.95 -20.50
CA LEU A 442 8.97 3.31 -20.62
C LEU A 442 9.76 3.73 -19.38
N ILE A 443 9.20 3.52 -18.18
CA ILE A 443 9.82 3.92 -16.92
C ILE A 443 11.13 3.15 -16.71
N LEU A 444 11.10 1.81 -16.83
CA LEU A 444 12.28 0.97 -16.66
C LEU A 444 13.33 1.24 -17.75
N GLY A 445 12.90 1.43 -19.00
CA GLY A 445 13.77 1.77 -20.10
C GLY A 445 14.51 3.09 -19.87
N TYR A 446 13.80 4.11 -19.37
CA TYR A 446 14.40 5.40 -19.01
C TYR A 446 15.46 5.24 -17.91
N ILE A 447 15.09 4.60 -16.80
CA ILE A 447 15.99 4.40 -15.66
C ILE A 447 17.26 3.65 -16.10
N LEU A 448 17.12 2.53 -16.80
CA LEU A 448 18.27 1.70 -17.19
C LEU A 448 19.22 2.41 -18.16
N VAL A 449 18.69 3.12 -19.16
CA VAL A 449 19.52 3.83 -20.15
C VAL A 449 20.23 5.03 -19.52
N VAL A 450 19.53 5.81 -18.68
CA VAL A 450 20.13 6.97 -18.01
C VAL A 450 21.17 6.55 -16.99
N SER A 451 20.89 5.54 -16.15
CA SER A 451 21.88 5.00 -15.20
C SER A 451 23.13 4.50 -15.91
N ARG A 452 23.00 3.78 -17.04
CA ARG A 452 24.16 3.35 -17.85
C ARG A 452 25.00 4.53 -18.33
N ASN A 453 24.34 5.57 -18.86
CA ASN A 453 25.04 6.75 -19.37
C ASN A 453 25.75 7.52 -18.24
N PHE A 454 25.17 7.57 -17.05
CA PHE A 454 25.82 8.14 -15.86
C PHE A 454 27.12 7.39 -15.51
N PHE A 455 27.08 6.07 -15.33
CA PHE A 455 28.27 5.28 -14.96
C PHE A 455 29.38 5.28 -16.03
N ILE A 456 29.05 5.39 -17.32
CA ILE A 456 30.05 5.50 -18.39
C ILE A 456 30.73 6.88 -18.36
N THR A 457 29.98 7.92 -18.01
CA THR A 457 30.50 9.28 -17.90
C THR A 457 31.49 9.38 -16.72
N GLU A 458 31.18 8.78 -15.57
CA GLU A 458 32.10 8.73 -14.42
C GLU A 458 33.43 8.04 -14.76
N ARG A 459 33.40 6.86 -15.38
CA ARG A 459 34.64 6.15 -15.78
C ARG A 459 35.49 6.90 -16.79
N THR A 460 34.86 7.76 -17.60
CA THR A 460 35.58 8.62 -18.54
C THR A 460 36.23 9.79 -17.79
N LYS A 461 35.57 10.31 -16.76
CA LYS A 461 36.07 11.38 -15.89
C LYS A 461 37.28 10.92 -15.05
N GLU A 462 37.23 9.71 -14.47
CA GLU A 462 38.37 9.11 -13.73
C GLU A 462 39.64 9.00 -14.58
N LYS A 463 39.51 8.66 -15.87
CA LYS A 463 40.66 8.59 -16.79
C LYS A 463 41.27 9.95 -17.09
N VAL A 464 40.43 10.98 -17.25
CA VAL A 464 40.86 12.36 -17.51
C VAL A 464 41.54 12.94 -16.28
N GLU A 465 41.07 12.60 -15.08
CA GLU A 465 41.69 13.00 -13.82
C GLU A 465 43.08 12.37 -13.63
N ALA A 466 43.27 11.10 -14.00
CA ALA A 466 44.58 10.43 -13.97
C ALA A 466 45.60 11.09 -14.92
N ASP A 467 45.22 11.40 -16.16
CA ASP A 467 46.09 12.09 -17.14
C ASP A 467 46.48 13.52 -16.67
N SER A 468 45.61 14.18 -15.89
CA SER A 468 45.89 15.50 -15.32
C SER A 468 46.97 15.46 -14.23
N VAL A 469 47.11 14.35 -13.50
CA VAL A 469 48.08 14.21 -12.40
C VAL A 469 49.51 14.06 -12.93
N GLU A 470 49.72 13.20 -13.94
CA GLU A 470 51.02 13.05 -14.60
C GLU A 470 51.50 14.36 -15.25
N THR A 471 50.57 15.11 -15.85
CA THR A 471 50.85 16.43 -16.44
C THR A 471 51.32 17.43 -15.38
N ASN A 472 50.67 17.46 -14.21
CA ASN A 472 51.06 18.36 -13.11
C ASN A 472 52.43 18.01 -12.51
N LYS A 473 52.77 16.72 -12.41
CA LYS A 473 54.11 16.26 -11.99
C LYS A 473 55.21 16.77 -12.92
N ALA A 474 55.04 16.60 -14.23
CA ALA A 474 56.02 17.01 -15.22
C ALA A 474 56.25 18.53 -15.22
N LEU A 475 55.16 19.31 -15.12
CA LEU A 475 55.23 20.78 -15.02
C LEU A 475 55.91 21.25 -13.73
N GLY A 476 55.59 20.64 -12.59
CA GLY A 476 56.22 20.96 -11.30
C GLY A 476 57.72 20.71 -11.31
N LEU A 477 58.17 19.58 -11.88
CA LEU A 477 59.59 19.26 -12.06
C LEU A 477 60.32 20.27 -12.94
N SER A 478 59.69 20.70 -14.04
CA SER A 478 60.27 21.70 -14.94
C SER A 478 60.49 23.04 -14.23
N PHE A 479 59.50 23.51 -13.46
CA PHE A 479 59.62 24.76 -12.70
C PHE A 479 60.65 24.67 -11.57
N GLN A 480 60.79 23.51 -10.92
CA GLN A 480 61.80 23.28 -9.90
C GLN A 480 63.22 23.37 -10.49
N GLN A 481 63.47 22.78 -11.66
CA GLN A 481 64.76 22.88 -12.36
C GLN A 481 65.10 24.31 -12.78
N GLN A 482 64.10 25.13 -13.10
CA GLN A 482 64.26 26.55 -13.42
C GLN A 482 64.43 27.44 -12.17
N GLY A 483 64.38 26.86 -10.97
CA GLY A 483 64.53 27.57 -9.69
C GLY A 483 63.28 28.32 -9.22
N MET A 484 62.15 28.16 -9.90
CA MET A 484 60.84 28.74 -9.59
C MET A 484 60.05 27.85 -8.62
N LEU A 485 60.53 27.81 -7.37
CA LEU A 485 60.05 26.86 -6.36
C LEU A 485 58.57 27.05 -5.97
N ASP A 486 58.07 28.29 -5.96
CA ASP A 486 56.67 28.58 -5.60
C ASP A 486 55.67 28.04 -6.64
N LEU A 487 56.01 28.18 -7.93
CA LEU A 487 55.22 27.62 -9.03
C LEU A 487 55.31 26.09 -9.05
N ALA A 488 56.48 25.52 -8.74
CA ALA A 488 56.64 24.08 -8.57
C ALA A 488 55.78 23.54 -7.42
N PHE A 489 55.74 24.24 -6.29
CA PHE A 489 54.90 23.92 -5.15
C PHE A 489 53.42 23.92 -5.51
N GLU A 490 52.95 24.92 -6.25
CA GLU A 490 51.54 25.03 -6.68
C GLU A 490 51.13 23.86 -7.60
N LYS A 491 52.05 23.35 -8.43
CA LYS A 491 51.79 22.19 -9.29
C LYS A 491 51.82 20.88 -8.52
N PHE A 492 52.81 20.66 -7.66
CA PHE A 492 52.86 19.44 -6.84
C PHE A 492 51.73 19.37 -5.81
N ARG A 493 51.24 20.51 -5.31
CA ARG A 493 50.07 20.57 -4.42
C ARG A 493 48.78 20.03 -5.07
N LYS A 494 48.69 20.08 -6.41
CA LYS A 494 47.53 19.58 -7.17
C LYS A 494 47.60 18.08 -7.45
N CYS A 495 48.70 17.41 -7.05
CA CYS A 495 48.85 15.96 -7.17
C CYS A 495 48.49 15.28 -5.83
N PRO A 496 47.73 14.17 -5.85
CA PRO A 496 47.46 13.39 -4.64
C PRO A 496 48.77 12.85 -4.02
N THR A 497 48.92 12.97 -2.70
CA THR A 497 50.11 12.52 -1.95
C THR A 497 50.28 11.00 -1.89
N ASP A 498 49.21 10.24 -2.16
CA ASP A 498 49.20 8.77 -2.21
C ASP A 498 49.81 8.21 -3.50
N GLU A 499 50.03 9.07 -4.50
CA GLU A 499 50.56 8.65 -5.79
C GLU A 499 52.08 8.41 -5.71
N PRO A 500 52.59 7.28 -6.24
CA PRO A 500 54.02 6.94 -6.16
C PRO A 500 54.92 8.08 -6.66
N GLY A 501 55.90 8.45 -5.83
CA GLY A 501 56.91 9.46 -6.13
C GLY A 501 56.52 10.92 -5.86
N VAL A 502 55.26 11.27 -5.57
CA VAL A 502 54.87 12.66 -5.24
C VAL A 502 55.51 13.13 -3.93
N LYS A 503 55.52 12.26 -2.90
CA LYS A 503 56.17 12.55 -1.61
C LYS A 503 57.67 12.83 -1.78
N ASP A 504 58.35 12.12 -2.69
CA ASP A 504 59.76 12.38 -3.01
C ASP A 504 59.97 13.73 -3.70
N LEU A 505 59.08 14.12 -4.61
CA LEU A 505 59.12 15.42 -5.28
C LEU A 505 58.92 16.58 -4.29
N LEU A 506 57.92 16.47 -3.41
CA LEU A 506 57.68 17.46 -2.35
C LEU A 506 58.84 17.53 -1.35
N TYR A 507 59.44 16.39 -0.99
CA TYR A 507 60.60 16.36 -0.09
C TYR A 507 61.81 17.08 -0.69
N ASN A 508 62.11 16.82 -1.96
CA ASN A 508 63.19 17.50 -2.68
C ASN A 508 62.93 19.01 -2.82
N LEU A 509 61.68 19.39 -3.05
CA LEU A 509 61.28 20.80 -3.08
C LEU A 509 61.46 21.48 -1.71
N GLY A 510 61.13 20.80 -0.61
CA GLY A 510 61.39 21.28 0.74
C GLY A 510 62.88 21.49 1.03
N LEU A 511 63.74 20.61 0.49
CA LEU A 511 65.20 20.75 0.59
C LEU A 511 65.73 21.96 -0.20
N ASP A 512 65.13 22.25 -1.36
CA ASP A 512 65.47 23.44 -2.15
C ASP A 512 65.08 24.74 -1.40
N TYR A 513 63.94 24.74 -0.68
CA TYR A 513 63.54 25.86 0.17
C TYR A 513 64.50 26.11 1.34
N GLU A 514 65.01 25.06 2.00
CA GLU A 514 66.01 25.22 3.05
C GLU A 514 67.33 25.78 2.55
N ARG A 515 67.80 25.31 1.38
CA ARG A 515 69.02 25.83 0.76
C ARG A 515 68.93 27.33 0.48
N LYS A 516 67.73 27.85 0.23
CA LYS A 516 67.44 29.28 0.06
C LYS A 516 67.06 30.00 1.37
N ARG A 517 67.20 29.34 2.53
CA ARG A 517 66.83 29.85 3.87
C ARG A 517 65.34 30.24 4.02
N GLN A 518 64.47 29.63 3.23
CA GLN A 518 63.02 29.84 3.29
C GLN A 518 62.36 28.75 4.16
N PHE A 519 62.69 28.77 5.46
CA PHE A 519 62.31 27.71 6.40
C PHE A 519 60.80 27.54 6.57
N ASN A 520 60.02 28.62 6.47
CA ASN A 520 58.56 28.58 6.61
C ASN A 520 57.90 27.83 5.44
N LYS A 521 58.41 28.04 4.21
CA LYS A 521 57.95 27.32 3.01
C LYS A 521 58.42 25.86 2.99
N SER A 522 59.59 25.60 3.55
CA SER A 522 60.10 24.24 3.75
C SER A 522 59.22 23.47 4.74
N LEU A 523 58.89 24.06 5.89
CA LEU A 523 57.99 23.50 6.89
C LEU A 523 56.58 23.25 6.33
N SER A 524 56.02 24.18 5.56
CA SER A 524 54.70 23.95 4.92
C SER A 524 54.74 22.79 3.92
N THR A 525 55.84 22.65 3.17
CA THR A 525 56.02 21.54 2.20
C THR A 525 56.16 20.20 2.93
N TYR A 526 56.90 20.15 4.04
CA TYR A 526 57.07 18.92 4.81
C TYR A 526 55.82 18.51 5.60
N ASN A 527 55.09 19.46 6.17
CA ASN A 527 53.83 19.16 6.86
C ASN A 527 52.81 18.53 5.90
N MET A 528 52.80 18.92 4.62
CA MET A 528 51.94 18.32 3.59
C MET A 528 52.29 16.85 3.30
N ILE A 529 53.55 16.44 3.49
CA ILE A 529 53.97 15.04 3.28
C ILE A 529 53.48 14.13 4.41
N ILE A 530 53.41 14.66 5.65
CA ILE A 530 53.08 13.91 6.86
C ILE A 530 51.63 14.12 7.34
N GLU A 531 50.80 14.83 6.58
CA GLU A 531 49.39 15.16 6.91
C GLU A 531 48.51 13.91 7.05
N ASP A 532 48.84 12.85 6.32
CA ASP A 532 48.21 11.53 6.41
C ASP A 532 48.70 10.69 7.62
N GLY A 533 49.59 11.24 8.44
CA GLY A 533 50.20 10.57 9.60
C GLY A 533 51.31 9.58 9.25
N SER A 534 51.79 9.55 8.00
CA SER A 534 52.89 8.68 7.58
C SER A 534 54.26 9.22 8.00
N ASP A 535 55.11 8.34 8.54
CA ASP A 535 56.53 8.66 8.77
C ASP A 535 57.28 8.60 7.43
N PHE A 536 57.93 9.69 7.05
CA PHE A 536 58.57 9.83 5.75
C PHE A 536 60.00 10.36 5.90
N LYS A 537 60.97 9.51 5.57
CA LYS A 537 62.42 9.77 5.65
C LYS A 537 62.83 10.28 7.04
N ASP A 538 63.45 11.46 7.12
CA ASP A 538 63.99 12.07 8.34
C ASP A 538 63.12 13.23 8.88
N LEU A 539 61.91 13.41 8.34
CA LEU A 539 61.04 14.55 8.66
C LEU A 539 60.63 14.61 10.13
N GLY A 540 60.51 13.46 10.81
CA GLY A 540 60.23 13.37 12.24
C GLY A 540 61.26 14.09 13.12
N GLU A 541 62.54 14.12 12.71
CA GLU A 541 63.59 14.89 13.41
C GLU A 541 63.80 16.29 12.83
N ARG A 542 63.55 16.46 11.53
CA ARG A 542 63.88 17.68 10.78
C ARG A 542 62.90 18.81 11.05
N ILE A 543 61.59 18.50 11.12
CA ILE A 543 60.53 19.49 11.39
C ILE A 543 60.70 20.15 12.78
N PRO A 544 60.96 19.41 13.87
CA PRO A 544 61.24 20.02 15.18
C PRO A 544 62.50 20.92 15.18
N LYS A 545 63.58 20.50 14.50
CA LYS A 545 64.82 21.29 14.39
C LYS A 545 64.59 22.60 13.64
N LEU A 546 63.81 22.59 12.56
CA LEU A 546 63.44 23.78 11.79
C LEU A 546 62.53 24.74 12.57
N LYS A 547 61.54 24.22 13.31
CA LYS A 547 60.70 25.02 14.23
C LYS A 547 61.53 25.69 15.33
N GLY A 548 62.52 24.97 15.87
CA GLY A 548 63.46 25.52 16.86
C GLY A 548 64.38 26.61 16.30
N ALA A 549 64.86 26.44 15.06
CA ALA A 549 65.70 27.42 14.37
C ALA A 549 64.93 28.70 13.99
N GLU A 550 63.64 28.59 13.63
CA GLU A 550 62.74 29.73 13.40
C GLU A 550 62.52 30.54 14.68
N THR A 551 62.33 29.86 15.81
CA THR A 551 62.08 30.49 17.11
C THR A 551 63.33 31.20 17.67
N THR A 552 64.52 30.65 17.41
CA THR A 552 65.80 31.16 17.93
C THR A 552 66.30 32.42 17.21
N MET A 553 65.83 32.73 16.00
CA MET A 553 66.20 33.96 15.27
C MET A 553 65.32 35.17 15.60
N ILE A 554 64.17 34.97 16.25
CA ILE A 554 63.23 36.06 16.59
C ILE A 554 63.50 36.62 18.00
N PHE A 555 64.02 35.81 18.92
CA PHE A 555 64.30 36.23 20.30
C PHE A 555 65.77 36.02 20.66
N GLY A 556 66.51 37.13 20.78
CA GLY A 556 67.89 37.16 21.24
C GLY A 556 68.04 36.70 22.70
N THR A 557 69.22 36.15 22.99
CA THR A 557 69.65 35.52 24.25
C THR A 557 69.50 36.37 25.52
N SER A 558 69.05 35.75 26.62
CA SER A 558 69.61 35.92 27.97
C SER A 558 69.20 34.77 28.90
N ALA A 559 70.18 34.30 29.68
CA ALA A 559 70.17 33.10 30.51
C ALA A 559 69.54 33.30 31.90
N GLY A 560 69.05 32.22 32.52
CA GLY A 560 68.70 32.18 33.95
C GLY A 560 67.88 30.96 34.35
N HIS A 561 68.37 30.22 35.33
CA HIS A 561 67.96 28.87 35.77
C HIS A 561 66.72 28.86 36.71
N PRO A 562 66.25 27.71 37.24
CA PRO A 562 64.88 27.22 37.07
C PRO A 562 64.01 27.28 38.34
N GLY A 563 62.69 27.34 38.15
CA GLY A 563 61.73 27.09 39.23
C GLY A 563 60.33 27.60 38.89
N ASP A 564 59.36 26.70 39.00
CA ASP A 564 57.92 26.92 38.90
C ASP A 564 57.32 27.27 37.52
N ILE A 565 56.79 26.24 36.86
CA ILE A 565 55.62 26.36 35.98
C ILE A 565 54.62 25.28 36.40
N GLY A 566 53.82 25.61 37.41
CA GLY A 566 52.42 25.22 37.38
C GLY A 566 51.75 25.99 36.25
N THR A 567 50.99 25.28 35.42
CA THR A 567 49.99 25.85 34.51
C THR A 567 50.54 26.58 33.27
N ALA A 568 50.78 25.82 32.19
CA ALA A 568 50.84 26.39 30.85
C ALA A 568 50.30 25.41 29.81
N ILE A 569 48.99 25.48 29.56
CA ILE A 569 48.40 25.11 28.27
C ILE A 569 47.43 26.23 27.93
N ASN A 570 47.81 27.09 26.99
CA ASN A 570 46.94 27.79 26.02
C ASN A 570 47.74 28.87 25.30
N GLY A 571 47.76 28.83 23.97
CA GLY A 571 48.32 29.92 23.18
C GLY A 571 48.57 29.59 21.71
N LEU A 572 47.50 29.34 20.94
CA LEU A 572 47.36 29.68 19.51
C LEU A 572 45.85 29.66 19.23
N ASP A 573 45.25 30.86 19.20
CA ASP A 573 43.83 31.12 19.44
C ASP A 573 43.15 31.59 18.14
N THR A 574 42.88 30.66 17.22
CA THR A 574 41.86 30.87 16.18
C THR A 574 40.88 29.71 16.23
N LYS A 575 39.76 29.90 16.91
CA LYS A 575 38.70 28.90 16.99
C LYS A 575 38.03 28.75 15.62
N PRO A 576 37.77 27.53 15.13
CA PRO A 576 37.07 27.32 13.86
C PRO A 576 35.67 27.95 13.90
N THR A 577 35.26 28.66 12.85
CA THR A 577 33.96 29.35 12.78
C THR A 577 33.00 28.69 11.80
N LEU A 578 31.69 28.78 12.07
CA LEU A 578 30.62 28.43 11.13
C LEU A 578 29.52 29.48 11.22
N GLY A 579 29.23 30.16 10.11
CA GLY A 579 28.51 31.42 10.10
C GLY A 579 29.29 32.46 10.90
N ARG A 580 28.58 33.15 11.81
CA ARG A 580 29.20 34.05 12.78
C ARG A 580 29.70 33.36 14.05
N TYR A 581 29.44 32.06 14.22
CA TYR A 581 29.64 31.38 15.50
C TYR A 581 31.03 30.74 15.61
N GLU A 582 31.70 30.94 16.74
CA GLU A 582 32.96 30.28 17.07
C GLU A 582 32.70 28.89 17.66
N ILE A 583 33.21 27.84 17.02
CA ILE A 583 33.03 26.44 17.47
C ILE A 583 33.99 26.15 18.61
N SER A 584 33.44 25.66 19.71
CA SER A 584 34.16 25.29 20.94
C SER A 584 34.28 23.78 21.15
N GLY A 585 33.52 22.95 20.42
CA GLY A 585 33.61 21.48 20.46
C GLY A 585 32.40 20.75 19.87
N GLU A 586 32.51 19.45 19.65
CA GLU A 586 31.38 18.58 19.23
C GLU A 586 30.54 18.17 20.44
N LEU A 587 29.20 18.32 20.36
CA LEU A 587 28.25 17.88 21.37
C LEU A 587 27.73 16.47 21.10
N GLY A 588 27.66 16.06 19.84
CA GLY A 588 27.29 14.71 19.44
C GLY A 588 27.06 14.55 17.94
N ARG A 589 26.97 13.30 17.50
CA ARG A 589 26.75 12.91 16.10
C ARG A 589 25.47 12.11 15.97
N GLY A 590 24.56 12.57 15.10
CA GLY A 590 23.29 11.93 14.82
C GLY A 590 23.19 11.36 13.40
N ALA A 591 22.03 10.79 13.08
CA ALA A 591 21.73 10.17 11.79
C ALA A 591 21.73 11.16 10.60
N MET A 592 21.62 12.46 10.85
CA MET A 592 21.48 13.50 9.82
C MET A 592 22.54 14.61 9.95
N GLY A 593 23.60 14.38 10.75
CA GLY A 593 24.68 15.36 10.89
C GLY A 593 25.31 15.44 12.28
N ILE A 594 26.27 16.36 12.42
CA ILE A 594 27.02 16.64 13.66
C ILE A 594 26.41 17.86 14.36
N VAL A 595 26.37 17.86 15.69
CA VAL A 595 25.96 19.00 16.50
C VAL A 595 27.18 19.53 17.25
N TYR A 596 27.50 20.81 17.07
CA TYR A 596 28.60 21.50 17.71
C TYR A 596 28.11 22.45 18.81
N LYS A 597 28.96 22.72 19.80
CA LYS A 597 28.81 23.82 20.74
C LYS A 597 29.51 25.04 20.16
N GLY A 598 28.79 26.14 20.01
CA GLY A 598 29.34 27.40 19.52
C GLY A 598 29.11 28.56 20.48
N GLU A 599 29.78 29.67 20.21
CA GLU A 599 29.55 30.95 20.86
C GLU A 599 29.28 32.03 19.79
N ASP A 600 28.25 32.83 20.00
CA ASP A 600 28.04 34.06 19.22
C ASP A 600 29.01 35.14 19.74
N PRO A 601 30.03 35.56 18.98
CA PRO A 601 31.05 36.48 19.45
C PRO A 601 30.52 37.91 19.63
N THR A 602 29.34 38.23 19.09
CA THR A 602 28.76 39.59 19.19
C THR A 602 28.02 39.79 20.50
N ILE A 603 27.27 38.78 20.93
CA ILE A 603 26.41 38.84 22.14
C ILE A 603 26.85 37.86 23.24
N HIS A 604 27.99 37.19 23.06
CA HIS A 604 28.58 36.20 23.96
C HIS A 604 27.59 35.12 24.42
N ARG A 605 26.79 34.62 23.46
CA ARG A 605 25.76 33.61 23.71
C ARG A 605 26.24 32.23 23.30
N THR A 606 26.18 31.27 24.20
CA THR A 606 26.40 29.86 23.86
C THR A 606 25.23 29.29 23.06
N VAL A 607 25.53 28.62 21.96
CA VAL A 607 24.56 28.00 21.04
C VAL A 607 24.92 26.55 20.74
N ALA A 608 23.94 25.75 20.34
CA ALA A 608 24.14 24.45 19.70
C ALA A 608 23.96 24.62 18.18
N ILE A 609 24.86 24.07 17.37
CA ILE A 609 24.86 24.25 15.91
C ILE A 609 24.80 22.88 15.26
N LYS A 610 23.66 22.55 14.66
CA LYS A 610 23.46 21.31 13.92
C LYS A 610 23.88 21.51 12.47
N THR A 611 24.74 20.66 11.95
CA THR A 611 25.31 20.79 10.61
C THR A 611 25.02 19.58 9.74
N LEU A 612 24.74 19.82 8.46
CA LEU A 612 24.56 18.81 7.42
C LEU A 612 25.63 19.02 6.34
N ARG A 613 26.44 17.99 6.05
CA ARG A 613 27.45 18.03 4.99
C ARG A 613 26.80 17.78 3.64
N LEU A 614 26.79 18.80 2.79
CA LEU A 614 26.13 18.75 1.48
C LEU A 614 26.87 17.82 0.51
N SER A 615 28.20 17.71 0.62
CA SER A 615 29.02 16.84 -0.23
C SER A 615 28.83 15.33 -0.01
N GLU A 616 28.06 14.90 0.99
CA GLU A 616 27.72 13.48 1.23
C GLU A 616 26.52 13.00 0.40
N PHE A 617 25.87 13.89 -0.36
CA PHE A 617 24.65 13.60 -1.12
C PHE A 617 24.85 13.83 -2.62
N GLU A 618 24.18 13.02 -3.46
CA GLU A 618 24.24 13.15 -4.92
C GLU A 618 23.57 14.47 -5.39
N GLU A 619 24.07 15.09 -6.47
CA GLU A 619 23.57 16.38 -7.01
C GLU A 619 22.05 16.41 -7.26
N GLY A 620 21.44 15.25 -7.57
CA GLY A 620 19.99 15.13 -7.78
C GLY A 620 19.14 15.14 -6.49
N GLU A 621 19.73 14.85 -5.33
CA GLU A 621 19.03 14.77 -4.03
C GLU A 621 19.31 16.00 -3.14
N LEU A 622 20.38 16.72 -3.44
CA LEU A 622 20.90 17.87 -2.70
C LEU A 622 19.86 18.99 -2.48
N THR A 623 19.14 19.38 -3.53
CA THR A 623 18.14 20.47 -3.46
C THR A 623 16.99 20.09 -2.51
N ASP A 624 16.49 18.87 -2.63
CA ASP A 624 15.40 18.34 -1.83
C ASP A 624 15.77 18.20 -0.35
N ILE A 625 16.97 17.70 -0.05
CA ILE A 625 17.45 17.53 1.32
C ILE A 625 17.64 18.90 2.00
N LYS A 626 18.22 19.85 1.26
CA LYS A 626 18.47 21.21 1.75
C LYS A 626 17.19 21.99 2.01
N GLU A 627 16.24 21.98 1.08
CA GLU A 627 14.94 22.64 1.25
C GLU A 627 14.19 22.07 2.46
N ARG A 628 14.30 20.76 2.71
CA ARG A 628 13.67 20.10 3.86
C ARG A 628 14.36 20.47 5.19
N PHE A 629 15.68 20.54 5.22
CA PHE A 629 16.46 20.95 6.39
C PHE A 629 16.13 22.38 6.82
N PHE A 630 16.00 23.32 5.87
CA PHE A 630 15.61 24.70 6.18
C PHE A 630 14.13 24.88 6.50
N ARG A 631 13.23 24.13 5.85
CA ARG A 631 11.79 24.19 6.17
C ARG A 631 11.48 23.72 7.59
N GLU A 632 12.30 22.84 8.14
CA GLU A 632 12.23 22.45 9.55
C GLU A 632 12.66 23.57 10.49
N ALA A 633 13.79 24.22 10.18
CA ALA A 633 14.24 25.39 10.92
C ALA A 633 13.18 26.50 10.92
N GLU A 634 12.52 26.72 9.78
CA GLU A 634 11.40 27.65 9.64
C GLU A 634 10.20 27.25 10.50
N SER A 635 9.78 25.98 10.44
CA SER A 635 8.61 25.48 11.17
C SER A 635 8.80 25.55 12.69
N ALA A 636 10.00 25.23 13.18
CA ALA A 636 10.33 25.30 14.59
C ALA A 636 10.69 26.73 15.06
N GLY A 637 11.22 27.58 14.18
CA GLY A 637 11.47 28.99 14.46
C GLY A 637 10.20 29.81 14.73
N LEU A 638 9.04 29.35 14.28
CA LEU A 638 7.73 29.95 14.58
C LEU A 638 7.24 29.67 16.02
N LEU A 639 7.90 28.76 16.74
CA LEU A 639 7.47 28.31 18.07
C LEU A 639 8.26 29.02 19.17
N ASN A 640 7.54 29.65 20.10
CA ASN A 640 8.12 30.21 21.32
C ASN A 640 7.41 29.60 22.53
N HIS A 641 8.03 28.57 23.12
CA HIS A 641 7.47 27.86 24.27
C HIS A 641 8.60 27.42 25.21
N PRO A 642 8.45 27.52 26.54
CA PRO A 642 9.50 27.16 27.49
C PRO A 642 9.98 25.71 27.38
N ASN A 643 9.11 24.81 26.93
CA ASN A 643 9.42 23.38 26.73
C ASN A 643 9.75 23.01 25.27
N ILE A 644 9.99 23.98 24.38
CA ILE A 644 10.44 23.76 23.00
C ILE A 644 11.81 24.44 22.84
N VAL A 645 12.74 23.78 22.12
CA VAL A 645 14.05 24.37 21.81
C VAL A 645 13.88 25.57 20.88
N SER A 646 14.53 26.68 21.20
CA SER A 646 14.45 27.89 20.35
C SER A 646 15.49 27.82 19.23
N ILE A 647 15.07 28.14 18.00
CA ILE A 647 15.99 28.30 16.86
C ILE A 647 16.37 29.77 16.74
N TYR A 648 17.66 30.04 16.61
CA TYR A 648 18.21 31.39 16.55
C TYR A 648 18.60 31.81 15.13
N ASP A 649 19.14 30.88 14.34
CA ASP A 649 19.64 31.16 13.01
C ASP A 649 19.70 29.88 12.16
N ALA A 650 19.70 30.02 10.84
CA ALA A 650 19.96 28.95 9.90
C ALA A 650 20.60 29.49 8.62
N GLY A 651 21.62 28.81 8.11
CA GLY A 651 22.36 29.27 6.94
C GLY A 651 23.18 28.18 6.26
N GLU A 652 23.93 28.57 5.23
CA GLU A 652 24.80 27.70 4.47
C GLU A 652 26.18 28.34 4.32
N GLU A 653 27.23 27.54 4.49
CA GLU A 653 28.61 27.99 4.37
C GLU A 653 29.55 26.81 4.08
N HIS A 654 30.48 26.97 3.12
CA HIS A 654 31.55 26.00 2.79
C HIS A 654 31.08 24.52 2.71
N ASP A 655 30.06 24.24 1.88
CA ASP A 655 29.43 22.91 1.70
C ASP A 655 28.73 22.33 2.96
N LEU A 656 28.41 23.17 3.94
CA LEU A 656 27.62 22.81 5.12
C LEU A 656 26.34 23.65 5.19
N ALA A 657 25.20 23.01 5.43
CA ALA A 657 24.02 23.70 5.94
C ALA A 657 24.01 23.62 7.46
N TYR A 658 23.65 24.70 8.16
CA TYR A 658 23.61 24.75 9.62
C TYR A 658 22.34 25.36 10.19
N ILE A 659 21.97 24.92 11.40
CA ILE A 659 20.91 25.50 12.24
C ILE A 659 21.52 25.77 13.61
N ALA A 660 21.57 27.05 14.00
CA ALA A 660 21.97 27.47 15.34
C ALA A 660 20.72 27.57 16.24
N MET A 661 20.77 26.87 17.36
CA MET A 661 19.67 26.74 18.30
C MET A 661 20.15 26.90 19.75
N GLU A 662 19.20 26.97 20.66
CA GLU A 662 19.45 27.03 22.10
C GLU A 662 20.33 25.88 22.58
N TYR A 663 21.44 26.21 23.25
CA TYR A 663 22.27 25.20 23.91
C TYR A 663 21.57 24.70 25.18
N LEU A 664 21.26 23.41 25.22
CA LEU A 664 20.58 22.77 26.34
C LEU A 664 21.59 22.07 27.26
N HIS A 665 21.71 22.57 28.49
CA HIS A 665 22.51 21.88 29.53
C HIS A 665 21.67 20.78 30.19
N GLY A 666 21.67 19.59 29.58
CA GLY A 666 20.80 18.50 29.97
C GLY A 666 21.23 17.14 29.43
N GLU A 667 20.41 16.13 29.67
CA GLU A 667 20.56 14.80 29.08
C GLU A 667 19.25 14.36 28.43
N ASP A 668 19.32 13.58 27.35
CA ASP A 668 18.14 13.00 26.72
C ASP A 668 17.48 11.94 27.61
N LEU A 669 16.23 11.58 27.29
CA LEU A 669 15.47 10.61 28.09
C LEU A 669 15.85 9.14 27.85
N VAL A 670 16.70 8.81 26.88
CA VAL A 670 17.05 7.41 26.54
C VAL A 670 17.66 6.68 27.74
N LYS A 671 18.48 7.37 28.53
CA LYS A 671 19.09 6.78 29.73
C LYS A 671 18.06 6.30 30.76
N TYR A 672 16.86 6.88 30.75
CA TYR A 672 15.78 6.62 31.71
C TYR A 672 14.71 5.66 31.17
N THR A 673 14.93 5.03 30.01
CA THR A 673 14.04 4.00 29.45
C THR A 673 14.51 2.58 29.73
N HIS A 674 15.57 2.39 30.53
CA HIS A 674 16.07 1.08 30.93
C HIS A 674 15.62 0.70 32.34
N LYS A 675 15.23 -0.56 32.56
CA LYS A 675 14.67 -1.07 33.83
C LYS A 675 15.47 -0.70 35.10
N GLY A 676 16.79 -0.55 35.01
CA GLY A 676 17.65 -0.17 36.13
C GLY A 676 17.78 1.33 36.41
N LYS A 677 17.20 2.19 35.56
CA LYS A 677 17.32 3.65 35.62
C LYS A 677 15.98 4.37 35.42
N LEU A 678 14.87 3.69 35.65
CA LEU A 678 13.54 4.30 35.49
C LEU A 678 13.30 5.39 36.54
N PHE A 679 12.70 6.50 36.13
CA PHE A 679 12.27 7.54 37.05
C PHE A 679 11.11 7.07 37.94
N PRO A 680 10.93 7.68 39.13
CA PRO A 680 9.73 7.51 39.91
C PRO A 680 8.48 7.91 39.10
N LEU A 681 7.37 7.20 39.33
CA LEU A 681 6.12 7.39 38.58
C LEU A 681 5.73 8.87 38.45
N ARG A 682 5.72 9.61 39.56
CA ARG A 682 5.33 11.02 39.58
C ARG A 682 6.17 11.86 38.60
N ASP A 683 7.47 11.62 38.54
CA ASP A 683 8.40 12.41 37.73
C ASP A 683 8.23 12.08 36.25
N VAL A 684 8.00 10.80 35.91
CA VAL A 684 7.59 10.39 34.55
C VAL A 684 6.30 11.11 34.14
N LEU A 685 5.27 11.13 34.99
CA LEU A 685 4.02 11.82 34.67
C LEU A 685 4.24 13.33 34.46
N ASN A 686 5.08 13.96 35.28
CA ASN A 686 5.41 15.38 35.15
C ASN A 686 6.15 15.68 33.84
N ILE A 687 7.12 14.85 33.47
CA ILE A 687 7.85 14.95 32.19
C ILE A 687 6.87 14.84 31.02
N ILE A 688 6.03 13.80 30.99
CA ILE A 688 5.08 13.56 29.90
C ILE A 688 4.02 14.68 29.82
N THR A 689 3.63 15.25 30.96
CA THR A 689 2.75 16.43 31.01
C THR A 689 3.38 17.63 30.28
N GLN A 690 4.63 17.96 30.60
CA GLN A 690 5.34 19.08 29.96
C GLN A 690 5.52 18.86 28.45
N VAL A 691 5.78 17.61 28.01
CA VAL A 691 5.87 17.27 26.58
C VAL A 691 4.50 17.41 25.90
N ALA A 692 3.42 16.96 26.55
CA ALA A 692 2.06 17.11 26.03
C ALA A 692 1.65 18.59 25.88
N ASP A 693 2.05 19.47 26.81
CA ASP A 693 1.81 20.91 26.70
C ASP A 693 2.58 21.54 25.53
N ALA A 694 3.85 21.15 25.35
CA ALA A 694 4.66 21.59 24.21
C ALA A 694 4.05 21.17 22.86
N LEU A 695 3.58 19.92 22.78
CA LEU A 695 2.91 19.39 21.58
C LEU A 695 1.58 20.11 21.30
N ASP A 696 0.78 20.38 22.33
CA ASP A 696 -0.49 21.10 22.17
C ASP A 696 -0.27 22.52 21.64
N TYR A 697 0.76 23.21 22.15
CA TYR A 697 1.18 24.52 21.66
C TYR A 697 1.62 24.46 20.18
N ALA A 698 2.44 23.48 19.80
CA ALA A 698 2.89 23.30 18.43
C ALA A 698 1.71 23.01 17.48
N HIS A 699 0.81 22.10 17.87
CA HIS A 699 -0.36 21.71 17.07
C HIS A 699 -1.31 22.87 16.82
N LYS A 700 -1.50 23.76 17.81
CA LYS A 700 -2.28 25.00 17.66
C LYS A 700 -1.66 26.00 16.67
N ASN A 701 -0.35 25.93 16.48
CA ASN A 701 0.40 26.70 15.49
C ASN A 701 0.58 25.93 14.15
N ASN A 702 -0.19 24.86 13.93
CA ASN A 702 -0.14 24.00 12.74
C ASN A 702 1.19 23.28 12.51
N VAL A 703 2.02 23.13 13.55
CA VAL A 703 3.29 22.40 13.50
C VAL A 703 3.09 21.02 14.16
N VAL A 704 3.45 19.95 13.45
CA VAL A 704 3.38 18.56 13.94
C VAL A 704 4.80 18.01 14.01
N HIS A 705 5.19 17.40 15.13
CA HIS A 705 6.56 16.98 15.39
C HIS A 705 6.99 15.75 14.58
N ARG A 706 6.13 14.72 14.49
CA ARG A 706 6.28 13.49 13.70
C ARG A 706 7.36 12.49 14.15
N ASP A 707 8.33 12.90 14.96
CA ASP A 707 9.39 12.02 15.50
C ASP A 707 9.55 12.11 17.03
N ILE A 708 8.46 11.98 17.79
CA ILE A 708 8.54 11.98 19.25
C ILE A 708 9.12 10.66 19.76
N LYS A 709 10.27 10.76 20.45
CA LYS A 709 11.00 9.65 21.05
C LYS A 709 11.89 10.16 22.21
N PRO A 710 12.40 9.29 23.10
CA PRO A 710 13.19 9.71 24.26
C PRO A 710 14.44 10.52 23.89
N ALA A 711 15.07 10.23 22.74
CA ALA A 711 16.25 10.94 22.26
C ALA A 711 16.00 12.41 21.87
N ASN A 712 14.75 12.79 21.62
CA ASN A 712 14.35 14.15 21.21
C ASN A 712 13.70 14.93 22.37
N ILE A 713 13.84 14.45 23.60
CA ILE A 713 13.34 15.10 24.81
C ILE A 713 14.50 15.25 25.77
N MET A 714 14.91 16.49 26.02
CA MET A 714 16.04 16.84 26.88
C MET A 714 15.54 17.22 28.27
N LEU A 715 16.06 16.57 29.31
CA LEU A 715 15.87 16.95 30.70
C LEU A 715 17.00 17.87 31.15
N LEU A 716 16.66 19.10 31.55
CA LEU A 716 17.64 20.11 31.97
C LEU A 716 18.14 19.83 33.39
N LYS A 717 19.46 19.77 33.58
CA LYS A 717 20.09 19.43 34.87
C LYS A 717 19.76 20.43 35.98
N ASP A 718 19.51 21.69 35.60
CA ASP A 718 19.39 22.79 36.56
C ASP A 718 17.94 23.09 36.98
N THR A 719 16.94 22.58 36.28
CA THR A 719 15.54 23.05 36.46
C THR A 719 14.44 22.00 36.45
N ASP A 720 14.75 20.69 36.37
CA ASP A 720 13.77 19.59 36.23
C ASP A 720 12.72 19.82 35.11
N LYS A 721 13.03 20.75 34.20
CA LYS A 721 12.23 21.11 33.04
C LYS A 721 12.70 20.30 31.84
N ILE A 722 11.78 20.04 30.93
CA ILE A 722 12.10 19.40 29.67
C ILE A 722 12.10 20.39 28.52
N LYS A 723 12.86 20.08 27.47
CA LYS A 723 12.83 20.74 26.17
C LYS A 723 12.66 19.68 25.09
N VAL A 724 11.66 19.84 24.24
CA VAL A 724 11.47 19.03 23.03
C VAL A 724 12.36 19.59 21.93
N THR A 725 13.17 18.73 21.31
CA THR A 725 14.11 19.06 20.23
C THR A 725 13.71 18.37 18.93
N ASP A 726 14.29 18.80 17.80
CA ASP A 726 14.19 18.10 16.52
C ASP A 726 12.75 17.94 15.97
N PHE A 727 12.06 19.07 15.83
CA PHE A 727 10.73 19.18 15.21
C PHE A 727 10.78 18.84 13.70
N GLY A 728 10.91 17.55 13.39
CA GLY A 728 10.43 16.97 12.15
C GLY A 728 11.39 16.85 10.97
N ILE A 729 12.63 16.40 11.16
CA ILE A 729 13.48 15.94 10.03
C ILE A 729 12.97 14.62 9.37
N ALA A 730 11.90 13.99 9.86
CA ALA A 730 11.54 12.62 9.48
C ALA A 730 10.33 12.50 8.53
N ARG A 731 10.37 13.11 7.34
CA ARG A 731 9.53 12.64 6.20
C ARG A 731 10.30 11.75 5.21
N ILE A 732 11.59 11.47 5.43
CA ILE A 732 12.46 10.98 4.35
C ILE A 732 13.00 9.56 4.56
N THR A 733 12.91 8.95 5.74
CA THR A 733 13.49 7.60 5.92
C THR A 733 12.53 6.44 5.58
N SER A 734 11.29 6.73 5.18
CA SER A 734 10.33 5.70 4.72
C SER A 734 10.18 5.59 3.20
N SER A 735 10.88 6.42 2.40
CA SER A 735 10.77 6.39 0.94
C SER A 735 12.09 6.18 0.18
N SER A 736 13.25 6.33 0.83
CA SER A 736 14.53 5.93 0.24
C SER A 736 14.92 4.54 0.75
N LYS A 737 14.69 3.51 -0.09
CA LYS A 737 15.41 2.24 0.05
C LYS A 737 16.90 2.54 -0.10
N THR A 738 17.64 2.61 1.00
CA THR A 738 19.10 2.56 0.94
C THR A 738 19.49 1.18 0.38
N LYS A 739 20.48 1.15 -0.52
CA LYS A 739 21.02 -0.07 -1.19
C LYS A 739 21.57 -1.14 -0.22
N THR A 740 21.48 -0.91 1.10
CA THR A 740 21.93 -1.78 2.18
C THR A 740 20.80 -2.26 3.11
N GLY A 741 19.54 -1.90 2.88
CA GLY A 741 18.40 -2.46 3.64
C GLY A 741 18.29 -2.02 5.10
N VAL A 742 19.08 -1.02 5.54
CA VAL A 742 18.97 -0.45 6.89
C VAL A 742 18.11 0.81 6.82
N VAL A 743 16.88 0.71 7.34
CA VAL A 743 16.00 1.86 7.61
C VAL A 743 16.67 2.71 8.68
N LEU A 744 17.02 3.94 8.34
CA LEU A 744 17.60 4.92 9.26
C LEU A 744 16.50 5.43 10.20
N GLY A 745 16.30 4.74 11.33
CA GLY A 745 15.35 5.12 12.39
C GLY A 745 14.84 3.91 13.19
N THR A 746 14.42 4.12 14.43
CA THR A 746 13.75 3.09 15.23
C THR A 746 12.24 3.22 15.05
N PRO A 747 11.58 2.37 14.25
CA PRO A 747 10.18 2.56 13.87
C PRO A 747 9.19 2.31 15.02
N SER A 748 9.68 1.83 16.17
CA SER A 748 8.86 1.47 17.33
C SER A 748 8.03 2.61 17.93
N TYR A 749 8.31 3.88 17.61
CA TYR A 749 7.53 5.04 18.08
C TYR A 749 6.56 5.59 17.03
N MET A 750 6.54 5.02 15.82
CA MET A 750 5.64 5.47 14.75
C MET A 750 4.19 5.18 15.09
N SER A 751 3.31 6.09 14.69
CA SER A 751 1.86 5.90 14.79
C SER A 751 1.31 4.97 13.68
N PRO A 752 0.13 4.35 13.86
CA PRO A 752 -0.50 3.51 12.84
C PRO A 752 -0.70 4.22 11.50
N GLU A 753 -1.02 5.51 11.54
CA GLU A 753 -1.17 6.37 10.37
C GLU A 753 0.16 6.69 9.67
N GLN A 754 1.28 6.79 10.41
CA GLN A 754 2.62 6.90 9.83
C GLN A 754 3.02 5.61 9.10
N VAL A 755 2.80 4.46 9.73
CA VAL A 755 3.10 3.15 9.14
C VAL A 755 2.23 2.89 7.89
N SER A 756 0.99 3.36 7.90
CA SER A 756 0.05 3.18 6.78
C SER A 756 0.17 4.24 5.68
N GLY A 757 1.10 5.21 5.80
CA GLY A 757 1.27 6.30 4.84
C GLY A 757 0.07 7.26 4.72
N LYS A 758 -0.76 7.37 5.77
CA LYS A 758 -1.93 8.26 5.80
C LYS A 758 -1.51 9.69 6.15
N LYS A 759 -2.42 10.66 5.94
CA LYS A 759 -2.20 12.06 6.33
C LYS A 759 -1.99 12.15 7.85
N LEU A 760 -0.89 12.79 8.26
CA LEU A 760 -0.53 12.97 9.67
C LEU A 760 -1.10 14.28 10.20
N ASP A 761 -1.54 14.25 11.46
CA ASP A 761 -1.90 15.42 12.24
C ASP A 761 -1.34 15.28 13.68
N GLY A 762 -1.62 16.25 14.56
CA GLY A 762 -1.11 16.26 15.92
C GLY A 762 -1.43 15.00 16.75
N ARG A 763 -2.46 14.24 16.37
CA ARG A 763 -2.84 13.00 17.07
C ARG A 763 -1.79 11.90 16.86
N SER A 764 -0.96 11.99 15.82
CA SER A 764 0.18 11.09 15.63
C SER A 764 1.25 11.28 16.72
N ASP A 765 1.55 12.52 17.11
CA ASP A 765 2.51 12.81 18.18
C ASP A 765 2.00 12.31 19.55
N ILE A 766 0.68 12.35 19.77
CA ILE A 766 0.04 11.79 20.97
C ILE A 766 0.28 10.29 21.08
N PHE A 767 0.19 9.56 19.96
CA PHE A 767 0.46 8.12 19.96
C PHE A 767 1.92 7.84 20.32
N SER A 768 2.85 8.55 19.67
CA SER A 768 4.28 8.44 19.94
C SER A 768 4.61 8.79 21.40
N LEU A 769 3.98 9.82 21.96
CA LEU A 769 4.10 10.16 23.39
C LEU A 769 3.55 9.05 24.30
N GLY A 770 2.47 8.38 23.89
CA GLY A 770 1.95 7.19 24.57
C GLY A 770 2.95 6.03 24.60
N VAL A 771 3.72 5.84 23.51
CA VAL A 771 4.82 4.86 23.45
C VAL A 771 5.94 5.23 24.42
N VAL A 772 6.35 6.52 24.46
CA VAL A 772 7.36 7.02 25.40
C VAL A 772 6.91 6.84 26.85
N LEU A 773 5.67 7.17 27.18
CA LEU A 773 5.10 6.97 28.52
C LEU A 773 5.12 5.50 28.91
N PHE A 774 4.73 4.59 28.01
CA PHE A 774 4.78 3.15 28.27
C PHE A 774 6.22 2.69 28.57
N GLU A 775 7.18 3.13 27.77
CA GLU A 775 8.57 2.72 27.88
C GLU A 775 9.24 3.26 29.16
N MET A 776 9.04 4.53 29.50
CA MET A 776 9.58 5.12 30.73
C MET A 776 9.02 4.49 32.01
N LEU A 777 7.82 3.90 31.95
CA LEU A 777 7.21 3.23 33.11
C LEU A 777 7.57 1.75 33.24
N THR A 778 7.93 1.09 32.13
CA THR A 778 8.13 -0.37 32.08
C THR A 778 9.55 -0.80 31.75
N GLY A 779 10.35 0.10 31.18
CA GLY A 779 11.66 -0.15 30.62
C GLY A 779 11.65 -0.99 29.34
N GLN A 780 10.50 -1.11 28.67
CA GLN A 780 10.31 -1.86 27.43
C GLN A 780 9.32 -1.14 26.51
N LYS A 781 9.47 -1.31 25.20
CA LYS A 781 8.55 -0.74 24.21
C LYS A 781 7.27 -1.60 24.11
N PRO A 782 6.12 -1.00 23.79
CA PRO A 782 4.85 -1.73 23.66
C PRO A 782 4.81 -2.66 22.43
N PHE A 783 5.56 -2.34 21.37
CA PHE A 783 5.65 -3.15 20.14
C PHE A 783 7.13 -3.43 19.85
N VAL A 784 7.46 -4.71 19.69
CA VAL A 784 8.83 -5.20 19.45
C VAL A 784 8.74 -6.41 18.55
N SER A 785 9.51 -6.40 17.45
CA SER A 785 9.72 -7.54 16.57
C SER A 785 11.12 -7.45 15.97
N GLU A 786 11.71 -8.61 15.67
CA GLU A 786 13.00 -8.71 14.96
C GLU A 786 12.85 -8.41 13.46
N ASP A 787 11.68 -8.70 12.89
CA ASP A 787 11.34 -8.40 11.51
C ASP A 787 10.64 -7.03 11.40
N MET A 788 11.12 -6.21 10.48
CA MET A 788 10.62 -4.85 10.27
C MET A 788 9.15 -4.84 9.84
N THR A 789 8.77 -5.75 8.95
CA THR A 789 7.39 -5.85 8.44
C THR A 789 6.43 -6.24 9.55
N SER A 790 6.86 -7.16 10.40
CA SER A 790 6.11 -7.62 11.57
C SER A 790 5.95 -6.51 12.61
N LEU A 791 7.00 -5.72 12.88
CA LEU A 791 6.90 -4.55 13.77
C LEU A 791 5.87 -3.52 13.24
N MET A 792 5.90 -3.24 11.93
CA MET A 792 4.94 -2.36 11.29
C MET A 792 3.51 -2.90 11.39
N PHE A 793 3.31 -4.21 11.22
CA PHE A 793 2.01 -4.85 11.42
C PHE A 793 1.50 -4.72 12.86
N GLN A 794 2.36 -4.98 13.86
CA GLN A 794 2.03 -4.82 15.28
C GLN A 794 1.60 -3.37 15.58
N ILE A 795 2.34 -2.39 15.09
CA ILE A 795 2.01 -0.97 15.25
C ILE A 795 0.67 -0.65 14.57
N ALA A 796 0.40 -1.20 13.38
CA ALA A 796 -0.83 -0.90 12.65
C ALA A 796 -2.08 -1.60 13.20
N LYS A 797 -1.96 -2.82 13.73
CA LYS A 797 -3.11 -3.71 13.99
C LYS A 797 -3.19 -4.27 15.41
N GLU A 798 -2.07 -4.55 16.07
CA GLU A 798 -2.09 -5.23 17.37
C GLU A 798 -2.30 -4.27 18.54
N LYS A 799 -3.07 -4.70 19.54
CA LYS A 799 -3.23 -3.96 20.79
C LYS A 799 -1.94 -4.06 21.60
N HIS A 800 -1.50 -2.95 22.19
CA HIS A 800 -0.33 -2.99 23.08
C HIS A 800 -0.60 -3.88 24.32
N PRO A 801 0.43 -4.51 24.89
CA PRO A 801 0.29 -5.25 26.13
C PRO A 801 -0.01 -4.31 27.31
N SER A 802 -0.57 -4.86 28.39
CA SER A 802 -0.80 -4.14 29.65
C SER A 802 0.54 -3.69 30.26
N ALA A 803 0.66 -2.40 30.60
CA ALA A 803 1.87 -1.86 31.23
C ALA A 803 2.11 -2.49 32.62
N ARG A 804 1.01 -2.85 33.31
CA ARG A 804 1.05 -3.50 34.63
C ARG A 804 1.61 -4.93 34.58
N LYS A 805 1.62 -5.58 33.41
CA LYS A 805 2.32 -6.86 33.18
C LYS A 805 3.83 -6.73 33.41
N PHE A 806 4.41 -5.58 33.09
CA PHE A 806 5.85 -5.32 33.19
C PHE A 806 6.24 -4.59 34.47
N ASN A 807 5.38 -3.69 34.94
CA ASN A 807 5.56 -2.99 36.21
C ASN A 807 4.24 -2.95 36.99
N PRO A 808 4.01 -3.91 37.91
CA PRO A 808 2.76 -4.00 38.69
C PRO A 808 2.48 -2.80 39.59
N LYS A 809 3.48 -1.93 39.85
CA LYS A 809 3.33 -0.72 40.67
C LYS A 809 2.60 0.42 39.93
N ILE A 810 2.38 0.30 38.62
CA ILE A 810 1.65 1.30 37.84
C ILE A 810 0.16 1.29 38.26
N PRO A 811 -0.40 2.44 38.68
CA PRO A 811 -1.83 2.55 38.98
C PRO A 811 -2.70 2.36 37.73
N LEU A 812 -3.87 1.74 37.90
CA LEU A 812 -4.83 1.49 36.82
C LEU A 812 -5.23 2.77 36.06
N ILE A 813 -5.30 3.91 36.76
CA ILE A 813 -5.65 5.19 36.13
C ILE A 813 -4.57 5.67 35.13
N VAL A 814 -3.30 5.36 35.39
CA VAL A 814 -2.19 5.68 34.48
C VAL A 814 -2.20 4.74 33.27
N GLU A 815 -2.50 3.46 33.48
CA GLU A 815 -2.68 2.50 32.39
C GLU A 815 -3.82 2.93 31.44
N LYS A 816 -4.92 3.46 31.96
CA LYS A 816 -6.00 4.00 31.10
C LYS A 816 -5.57 5.19 30.24
N VAL A 817 -4.61 6.00 30.71
CA VAL A 817 -4.04 7.10 29.90
C VAL A 817 -3.21 6.53 28.75
N ILE A 818 -2.38 5.51 29.03
CA ILE A 818 -1.62 4.77 28.01
C ILE A 818 -2.57 4.13 26.99
N ASP A 819 -3.59 3.40 27.46
CA ASP A 819 -4.59 2.75 26.62
C ASP A 819 -5.23 3.75 25.65
N LYS A 820 -5.62 4.93 26.16
CA LYS A 820 -6.28 5.97 25.36
C LYS A 820 -5.34 6.66 24.38
N ALA A 821 -4.05 6.82 24.71
CA ALA A 821 -3.05 7.37 23.79
C ALA A 821 -2.68 6.39 22.67
N LEU A 822 -2.68 5.09 22.94
CA LEU A 822 -2.27 4.03 22.01
C LEU A 822 -3.43 3.39 21.22
N ILE A 823 -4.63 4.01 21.22
CA ILE A 823 -5.75 3.59 20.37
C ILE A 823 -5.36 3.75 18.89
N LYS A 824 -5.63 2.71 18.10
CA LYS A 824 -5.28 2.66 16.67
C LYS A 824 -6.19 3.55 15.83
N ASP A 825 -7.47 3.62 16.17
CA ASP A 825 -8.40 4.57 15.57
C ASP A 825 -8.13 5.99 16.10
N VAL A 826 -7.70 6.86 15.19
CA VAL A 826 -7.34 8.25 15.47
C VAL A 826 -8.53 9.04 16.06
N ASN A 827 -9.77 8.72 15.68
CA ASN A 827 -10.97 9.41 16.18
C ASN A 827 -11.36 9.01 17.61
N GLN A 828 -10.84 7.89 18.09
CA GLN A 828 -11.09 7.41 19.46
C GLN A 828 -9.96 7.76 20.44
N ARG A 829 -8.80 8.20 19.92
CA ARG A 829 -7.64 8.69 20.69
C ARG A 829 -7.95 10.02 21.38
N TYR A 830 -7.04 10.53 22.21
CA TYR A 830 -7.06 11.95 22.60
C TYR A 830 -7.06 12.83 21.35
N GLN A 831 -7.99 13.79 21.29
CA GLN A 831 -8.14 14.66 20.11
C GLN A 831 -7.17 15.84 20.11
N ASN A 832 -6.58 16.17 21.26
CA ASN A 832 -5.49 17.13 21.39
C ASN A 832 -4.59 16.71 22.55
N ALA A 833 -3.33 17.16 22.54
CA ALA A 833 -2.35 16.81 23.54
C ALA A 833 -2.66 17.48 24.90
N GLY A 834 -3.32 18.65 24.89
CA GLY A 834 -3.77 19.34 26.10
C GLY A 834 -4.69 18.50 26.98
N LEU A 835 -5.61 17.72 26.41
CA LEU A 835 -6.47 16.78 27.15
C LEU A 835 -5.68 15.68 27.86
N MET A 836 -4.59 15.20 27.23
CA MET A 836 -3.70 14.23 27.85
C MET A 836 -2.93 14.87 29.02
N SER A 837 -2.41 16.09 28.84
CA SER A 837 -1.77 16.88 29.91
C SER A 837 -2.71 17.11 31.11
N GLU A 838 -3.95 17.53 30.87
CA GLU A 838 -4.94 17.77 31.92
C GLU A 838 -5.23 16.52 32.75
N HIS A 839 -5.38 15.37 32.08
CA HIS A 839 -5.59 14.09 32.76
C HIS A 839 -4.38 13.70 33.61
N LEU A 840 -3.16 13.90 33.11
CA LEU A 840 -1.94 13.60 33.85
C LEU A 840 -1.76 14.50 35.07
N ARG A 841 -2.03 15.80 34.96
CA ARG A 841 -2.00 16.76 36.08
C ARG A 841 -2.94 16.33 37.22
N LYS A 842 -4.19 15.96 36.90
CA LYS A 842 -5.15 15.45 37.90
C LYS A 842 -4.62 14.21 38.65
N ILE A 843 -3.88 13.34 37.95
CA ILE A 843 -3.27 12.16 38.58
C ILE A 843 -2.10 12.57 39.49
N ILE A 844 -1.24 13.49 39.04
CA ILE A 844 -0.10 14.02 39.82
C ILE A 844 -0.60 14.68 41.11
N ASP A 845 -1.60 15.58 41.01
CA ASP A 845 -2.19 16.27 42.16
C ASP A 845 -2.73 15.27 43.19
N ARG A 846 -3.36 14.20 42.70
CA ARG A 846 -3.87 13.14 43.56
C ARG A 846 -2.74 12.36 44.25
N ILE A 847 -1.65 12.05 43.54
CA ILE A 847 -0.46 11.41 44.11
C ILE A 847 0.14 12.30 45.20
N ASP A 848 0.26 13.60 44.95
CA ASP A 848 0.87 14.55 45.88
C ASP A 848 0.01 14.73 47.14
N GLN A 849 -1.33 14.83 47.01
CA GLN A 849 -2.25 14.81 48.16
C GLN A 849 -2.11 13.56 49.02
N LEU A 850 -1.97 12.39 48.39
CA LEU A 850 -1.81 11.12 49.12
C LEU A 850 -0.45 11.03 49.81
N ARG A 851 0.61 11.56 49.19
CA ARG A 851 1.95 11.68 49.81
C ARG A 851 1.92 12.60 51.03
N MET A 852 1.28 13.76 50.93
CA MET A 852 1.15 14.71 52.05
C MET A 852 0.35 14.12 53.22
N LYS A 853 -0.77 13.41 52.94
CA LYS A 853 -1.55 12.72 53.98
C LYS A 853 -0.81 11.58 54.67
N LYS A 854 0.13 10.95 53.96
CA LYS A 854 0.97 9.89 54.53
C LYS A 854 2.07 10.50 55.40
N ALA A 855 2.72 11.55 54.92
CA ALA A 855 3.74 12.30 55.67
C ALA A 855 3.21 13.05 56.90
N SER A 856 1.89 13.29 57.00
CA SER A 856 1.25 13.88 58.19
C SER A 856 0.77 12.84 59.22
N LYS A 857 0.87 11.53 58.89
CA LYS A 857 0.47 10.42 59.77
C LYS A 857 1.67 9.61 60.31
N GLU A 858 2.82 9.73 59.64
CA GLU A 858 4.15 9.39 60.14
C GLU A 858 4.70 10.59 60.91
#